data_AF-A0A7R6ZZL5-F1
#
_entry.id   AF-A0A7R6ZZL5-F1
#
_cell.length_a   1.000
_cell.length_b   1.000
_cell.length_c   1.000
_cell.angle_alpha   90.00
_cell.angle_beta   90.00
_cell.angle_gamma   90.00
#
_symmetry.space_group_name_H-M   'P 1'
#
loop_
_entity.id
_entity.type
_entity.pdbx_description
1 polymer ?
#
loop_
_entity_poly.entity_id
_entity_poly.type
_entity_poly.pdbx_seq_one_letter_code
_entity_poly.pdbx_strand_id
1 'polypeptide(L)'
;MLTREDIAKLYLGLFQRAPEGKGLDEWYTQARQNGWDYATVAEKMLEAAQNIIKANPQYSSKYPHYIDVDANDFLSTKSVITEVYKSLFNKDYIDDPNGIDSWANYALQNGLGNTIANITQVATQIANGAIPASAQTVAHAKAFLNKVQVALDAAQKIPEADINGDGLFDFDDFKALIDGVDDRPESIDQARQKILEKEDLYNQSHNQGGTKKIVQAPVDGGDVSATDLDEIIYGSDNNDIIRPGKGQDEVHAGKGDDDIVLLGDLTGLSAKDRPEDAQLIGKPLKDILGRDFAEDANGAEIIDGGEGSDTLHVYGNADLSDYDIKNIENIDFLGDLTLPADLVNKLQKINGNGMGSLHLADNGNKIPVDLSATDIEGINQLHLDDGVEAQISSLDNLGGAHILTGDGKVVGKPGTNFSLNDTYTVEPTLQVLRDGGTQDAKGDAVTMDNVVADQAGMIVGTDGDDYLIGSDGDDTLYSKAGDDILVGKNGSDTYVIDGVGKKVIIDGSQSDNGVGDTLDLSMVPTSSGADIDLASGGNVGQDIQVQLGANDTKGALIVPKFNIMLILDVSGSMGWDTYDGTTRLSKEVEAAQKLLQEYSKLGDVAVKLVLFSSDISNQAQNVPQNWMSVDKAIGMLNNLYADGTTNYVSAINGAMQLFDQKDGTFFDNGANRVYFMSDGEPSLGEEIDEILQHQWENFLIQHDIIANAIGFGDIQELYNLEPIAFDGTRLDDINADHSIGQIAPALQPDISKLEQSLLNQAKIDFIENVVGTPNDDILHGNTLDNTINGNDGDDILYGGYGKDILIGGNGVDTVMISPEQTLNVDQFMDPQKGEKIKWKVANGTEQFVSTPVQWQGSLETTLNMAAQGNGSQNSIVLWFTDGKNAYVVVDNSSANSFDPLSDEVAQLVGITDLSTAQLDEQNDLLVI
;
A
#
# COMPACT_ATOMS: atom_id res chain seq x y z
N MET A 1 -43.53 5.60 -0.84
CA MET A 1 -43.55 7.05 -0.59
C MET A 1 -42.57 7.67 -1.56
N LEU A 2 -42.79 8.91 -2.00
CA LEU A 2 -41.86 9.61 -2.90
C LEU A 2 -40.46 9.73 -2.27
N THR A 3 -39.43 9.61 -3.10
CA THR A 3 -38.02 9.84 -2.75
C THR A 3 -37.56 11.25 -3.14
N ARG A 4 -36.36 11.67 -2.70
CA ARG A 4 -35.68 12.88 -3.23
C ARG A 4 -35.38 12.71 -4.73
N GLU A 5 -34.97 11.51 -5.15
CA GLU A 5 -34.68 11.14 -6.55
C GLU A 5 -35.91 11.30 -7.46
N ASP A 6 -37.11 10.89 -7.02
CA ASP A 6 -38.36 11.13 -7.75
C ASP A 6 -38.55 12.64 -8.03
N ILE A 7 -38.34 13.46 -7.01
CA ILE A 7 -38.52 14.92 -7.09
C ILE A 7 -37.47 15.56 -8.01
N ALA A 8 -36.22 15.10 -7.94
CA ALA A 8 -35.16 15.51 -8.88
C ALA A 8 -35.51 15.13 -10.34
N LYS A 9 -36.04 13.92 -10.59
CA LYS A 9 -36.53 13.50 -11.92
C LYS A 9 -37.60 14.42 -12.50
N LEU A 10 -38.56 14.87 -11.70
CA LEU A 10 -39.56 15.85 -12.14
C LEU A 10 -38.93 17.22 -12.42
N TYR A 11 -38.02 17.66 -11.56
CA TYR A 11 -37.36 18.95 -11.69
C TYR A 11 -36.53 19.02 -12.99
N LEU A 12 -35.79 17.96 -13.31
CA LEU A 12 -35.04 17.82 -14.57
C LEU A 12 -35.95 17.68 -15.79
N GLY A 13 -36.97 16.80 -15.71
CA GLY A 13 -37.90 16.56 -16.81
C GLY A 13 -38.70 17.82 -17.20
N LEU A 14 -39.06 18.66 -16.22
CA LEU A 14 -39.71 19.94 -16.43
C LEU A 14 -38.72 21.04 -16.84
N PHE A 15 -37.73 21.32 -15.99
CA PHE A 15 -36.95 22.56 -16.05
C PHE A 15 -35.57 22.43 -16.71
N GLN A 16 -35.14 21.22 -17.08
CA GLN A 16 -33.82 20.94 -17.67
C GLN A 16 -32.65 21.55 -16.87
N ARG A 17 -32.71 21.41 -15.53
CA ARG A 17 -31.70 21.84 -14.56
C ARG A 17 -31.88 21.10 -13.23
N ALA A 18 -30.85 21.09 -12.39
CA ALA A 18 -30.96 20.60 -11.02
C ALA A 18 -31.77 21.57 -10.13
N PRO A 19 -32.38 21.07 -9.04
CA PRO A 19 -32.82 21.92 -7.92
C PRO A 19 -31.63 22.30 -7.03
N GLU A 20 -31.71 23.46 -6.36
CA GLU A 20 -30.83 23.78 -5.22
C GLU A 20 -31.19 22.88 -4.01
N GLY A 21 -30.23 22.64 -3.11
CA GLY A 21 -30.41 21.73 -1.96
C GLY A 21 -31.63 22.04 -1.12
N LYS A 22 -31.77 23.30 -0.71
CA LYS A 22 -32.91 23.80 0.06
C LYS A 22 -34.25 23.61 -0.68
N GLY A 23 -34.29 23.94 -1.97
CA GLY A 23 -35.48 23.80 -2.80
C GLY A 23 -35.93 22.35 -2.96
N LEU A 24 -34.97 21.42 -3.12
CA LEU A 24 -35.23 19.98 -3.16
C LEU A 24 -35.88 19.50 -1.84
N ASP A 25 -35.35 19.94 -0.70
CA ASP A 25 -35.88 19.57 0.62
C ASP A 25 -37.23 20.19 0.94
N GLU A 26 -37.49 21.42 0.50
CA GLU A 26 -38.82 22.03 0.64
C GLU A 26 -39.88 21.23 -0.14
N TRP A 27 -39.61 20.84 -1.39
CA TRP A 27 -40.52 20.00 -2.17
C TRP A 27 -40.70 18.60 -1.57
N TYR A 28 -39.61 17.96 -1.13
CA TYR A 28 -39.65 16.65 -0.49
C TYR A 28 -40.43 16.65 0.82
N THR A 29 -40.19 17.64 1.67
CA THR A 29 -40.89 17.82 2.94
C THR A 29 -42.38 18.08 2.71
N GLN A 30 -42.74 18.96 1.78
CA GLN A 30 -44.15 19.24 1.45
C GLN A 30 -44.87 18.01 0.88
N ALA A 31 -44.22 17.25 -0.01
CA ALA A 31 -44.81 16.03 -0.56
C ALA A 31 -45.05 14.96 0.52
N ARG A 32 -44.09 14.75 1.43
CA ARG A 32 -44.22 13.88 2.60
C ARG A 32 -45.35 14.31 3.53
N GLN A 33 -45.41 15.59 3.90
CA GLN A 33 -46.41 16.12 4.85
C GLN A 33 -47.84 16.08 4.31
N ASN A 34 -48.02 16.41 3.02
CA ASN A 34 -49.35 16.46 2.40
C ASN A 34 -49.78 15.14 1.76
N GLY A 35 -48.93 14.11 1.77
CA GLY A 35 -49.22 12.80 1.17
C GLY A 35 -49.39 12.83 -0.35
N TRP A 36 -48.67 13.73 -1.03
CA TRP A 36 -48.74 13.88 -2.48
C TRP A 36 -48.14 12.67 -3.20
N ASP A 37 -48.70 12.35 -4.37
CA ASP A 37 -48.15 11.37 -5.30
C ASP A 37 -47.33 12.05 -6.41
N TYR A 38 -46.72 11.23 -7.27
CA TYR A 38 -45.80 11.71 -8.31
C TYR A 38 -46.46 12.67 -9.31
N ALA A 39 -47.71 12.39 -9.69
CA ALA A 39 -48.52 13.24 -10.56
C ALA A 39 -48.87 14.57 -9.89
N THR A 40 -49.21 14.54 -8.60
CA THR A 40 -49.57 15.73 -7.80
C THR A 40 -48.37 16.66 -7.63
N VAL A 41 -47.16 16.14 -7.39
CA VAL A 41 -45.94 16.96 -7.31
C VAL A 41 -45.65 17.63 -8.65
N ALA A 42 -45.74 16.88 -9.76
CA ALA A 42 -45.52 17.43 -11.10
C ALA A 42 -46.50 18.58 -11.44
N GLU A 43 -47.77 18.43 -11.07
CA GLU A 43 -48.78 19.48 -11.23
C GLU A 43 -48.49 20.70 -10.35
N LYS A 44 -48.10 20.50 -9.09
CA LYS A 44 -47.78 21.60 -8.15
C LYS A 44 -46.51 22.36 -8.54
N MET A 45 -45.50 21.69 -9.07
CA MET A 45 -44.31 22.34 -9.64
C MET A 45 -44.66 23.21 -10.85
N LEU A 46 -45.52 22.72 -11.75
CA LEU A 46 -45.98 23.47 -12.91
C LEU A 46 -46.81 24.70 -12.50
N GLU A 47 -47.75 24.55 -11.55
CA GLU A 47 -48.49 25.68 -10.97
C GLU A 47 -47.56 26.72 -10.34
N ALA A 48 -46.54 26.29 -9.59
CA ALA A 48 -45.57 27.19 -8.96
C ALA A 48 -44.80 28.00 -10.01
N ALA A 49 -44.29 27.35 -11.07
CA ALA A 49 -43.61 28.02 -12.18
C ALA A 49 -44.51 29.05 -12.89
N GLN A 50 -45.76 28.68 -13.18
CA GLN A 50 -46.75 29.59 -13.76
C GLN A 50 -47.03 30.81 -12.87
N ASN A 51 -47.17 30.59 -11.56
CA ASN A 51 -47.42 31.67 -10.59
C ASN A 51 -46.21 32.62 -10.48
N ILE A 52 -44.98 32.09 -10.51
CA ILE A 52 -43.75 32.90 -10.52
C ILE A 52 -43.71 33.78 -11.78
N ILE A 53 -43.99 33.23 -12.97
CA ILE A 53 -43.99 33.99 -14.24
C ILE A 53 -45.11 35.04 -14.28
N LYS A 54 -46.30 34.72 -13.74
CA LYS A 54 -47.41 35.68 -13.60
C LYS A 54 -47.08 36.82 -12.64
N ALA A 55 -46.35 36.54 -11.56
CA ALA A 55 -45.86 37.55 -10.62
C ALA A 55 -44.67 38.36 -11.16
N ASN A 56 -43.87 37.77 -12.06
CA ASN A 56 -42.63 38.32 -12.61
C ASN A 56 -42.63 38.25 -14.15
N PRO A 57 -43.38 39.15 -14.85
CA PRO A 57 -43.56 39.08 -16.30
C PRO A 57 -42.25 39.09 -17.10
N GLN A 58 -41.15 39.58 -16.54
CA GLN A 58 -39.82 39.55 -17.16
C GLN A 58 -39.30 38.14 -17.46
N TYR A 59 -39.77 37.10 -16.75
CA TYR A 59 -39.36 35.71 -17.01
C TYR A 59 -40.13 35.05 -18.16
N SER A 60 -41.21 35.66 -18.64
CA SER A 60 -42.03 35.17 -19.76
C SER A 60 -41.21 34.91 -21.04
N SER A 61 -40.17 35.70 -21.29
CA SER A 61 -39.29 35.53 -22.46
C SER A 61 -38.25 34.42 -22.30
N LYS A 62 -37.86 34.06 -21.07
CA LYS A 62 -36.94 32.94 -20.78
C LYS A 62 -37.67 31.59 -20.72
N TYR A 63 -38.97 31.60 -20.39
CA TYR A 63 -39.79 30.39 -20.25
C TYR A 63 -41.17 30.51 -20.95
N PRO A 64 -41.21 30.63 -22.29
CA PRO A 64 -42.44 30.91 -23.03
C PRO A 64 -43.49 29.79 -22.97
N HIS A 65 -43.08 28.55 -22.70
CA HIS A 65 -43.93 27.36 -22.66
C HIS A 65 -44.72 27.19 -21.37
N TYR A 66 -44.42 27.94 -20.31
CA TYR A 66 -45.23 27.98 -19.07
C TYR A 66 -46.21 29.17 -19.02
N ILE A 67 -46.30 29.99 -20.07
CA ILE A 67 -47.25 31.11 -20.12
C ILE A 67 -48.67 30.54 -20.34
N ASP A 68 -49.55 30.75 -19.36
CA ASP A 68 -51.00 30.48 -19.45
C ASP A 68 -51.37 29.13 -20.08
N VAL A 69 -50.74 28.06 -19.60
CA VAL A 69 -51.05 26.69 -20.03
C VAL A 69 -52.44 26.28 -19.54
N ASP A 70 -53.46 26.49 -20.37
CA ASP A 70 -54.78 25.90 -20.17
C ASP A 70 -54.69 24.38 -20.43
N ALA A 71 -54.81 23.56 -19.38
CA ALA A 71 -54.79 22.10 -19.48
C ALA A 71 -56.00 21.51 -20.24
N ASN A 72 -56.93 22.34 -20.72
CA ASN A 72 -58.06 21.96 -21.58
C ASN A 72 -57.85 22.38 -23.06
N ASP A 73 -56.84 23.19 -23.37
CA ASP A 73 -56.45 23.48 -24.76
C ASP A 73 -55.36 22.51 -25.25
N PHE A 74 -55.52 22.07 -26.50
CA PHE A 74 -54.60 21.11 -27.10
C PHE A 74 -53.26 21.76 -27.44
N LEU A 75 -53.23 23.03 -27.87
CA LEU A 75 -52.00 23.68 -28.34
C LEU A 75 -51.08 24.08 -27.18
N SER A 76 -51.64 24.63 -26.10
CA SER A 76 -50.92 24.88 -24.84
C SER A 76 -50.33 23.59 -24.26
N THR A 77 -51.15 22.55 -24.12
CA THR A 77 -50.77 21.25 -23.55
C THR A 77 -49.68 20.59 -24.39
N LYS A 78 -49.84 20.59 -25.72
CA LYS A 78 -48.84 20.08 -26.67
C LYS A 78 -47.50 20.81 -26.56
N SER A 79 -47.49 22.11 -26.31
CA SER A 79 -46.25 22.88 -26.14
C SER A 79 -45.43 22.35 -24.95
N VAL A 80 -46.06 22.19 -23.77
CA VAL A 80 -45.38 21.63 -22.58
C VAL A 80 -44.93 20.19 -22.81
N ILE A 81 -45.80 19.36 -23.40
CA ILE A 81 -45.45 17.95 -23.70
C ILE A 81 -44.28 17.87 -24.68
N THR A 82 -44.18 18.75 -25.67
CA THR A 82 -43.06 18.78 -26.63
C THR A 82 -41.73 19.04 -25.92
N GLU A 83 -41.66 20.01 -25.02
CA GLU A 83 -40.43 20.32 -24.28
C GLU A 83 -40.02 19.20 -23.31
N VAL A 84 -40.98 18.53 -22.67
CA VAL A 84 -40.71 17.33 -21.84
C VAL A 84 -40.22 16.16 -22.71
N TYR A 85 -40.81 15.94 -23.89
CA TYR A 85 -40.36 14.91 -24.84
C TYR A 85 -38.94 15.18 -25.36
N LYS A 86 -38.64 16.44 -25.63
CA LYS A 86 -37.32 16.90 -26.04
C LYS A 86 -36.29 16.75 -24.93
N SER A 87 -36.64 17.10 -23.69
CA SER A 87 -35.80 16.90 -22.50
C SER A 87 -35.43 15.42 -22.29
N LEU A 88 -36.42 14.53 -22.35
CA LEU A 88 -36.26 13.13 -21.95
C LEU A 88 -35.81 12.19 -23.07
N PHE A 89 -36.11 12.52 -24.34
CA PHE A 89 -35.86 11.64 -25.49
C PHE A 89 -35.11 12.30 -26.65
N ASN A 90 -34.82 13.61 -26.56
CA ASN A 90 -34.26 14.44 -27.63
C ASN A 90 -35.01 14.25 -28.97
N LYS A 91 -36.34 14.32 -28.89
CA LYS A 91 -37.25 14.34 -30.05
C LYS A 91 -38.12 15.58 -29.97
N ASP A 92 -37.97 16.45 -30.96
CA ASP A 92 -38.88 17.57 -31.17
C ASP A 92 -40.14 17.08 -31.92
N TYR A 93 -41.11 17.95 -32.10
CA TYR A 93 -42.34 17.65 -32.84
C TYR A 93 -42.09 17.27 -34.31
N ILE A 94 -40.94 17.64 -34.88
CA ILE A 94 -40.53 17.25 -36.23
C ILE A 94 -40.14 15.76 -36.28
N ASP A 95 -39.61 15.22 -35.18
CA ASP A 95 -39.04 13.87 -35.11
C ASP A 95 -40.08 12.81 -34.71
N ASP A 96 -40.99 13.15 -33.79
CA ASP A 96 -42.11 12.28 -33.39
C ASP A 96 -43.44 13.05 -33.19
N PRO A 97 -44.05 13.55 -34.28
CA PRO A 97 -45.32 14.28 -34.19
C PRO A 97 -46.46 13.42 -33.65
N ASN A 98 -46.44 12.11 -33.93
CA ASN A 98 -47.51 11.19 -33.54
C ASN A 98 -47.44 10.84 -32.05
N GLY A 99 -46.24 10.62 -31.50
CA GLY A 99 -46.03 10.40 -30.07
C GLY A 99 -46.43 11.63 -29.26
N ILE A 100 -45.94 12.81 -29.65
CA ILE A 100 -46.26 14.08 -28.97
C ILE A 100 -47.76 14.41 -29.06
N ASP A 101 -48.42 14.24 -30.22
CA ASP A 101 -49.87 14.43 -30.32
C ASP A 101 -50.65 13.40 -29.49
N SER A 102 -50.17 12.16 -29.38
CA SER A 102 -50.80 11.13 -28.55
C SER A 102 -50.74 11.48 -27.06
N TRP A 103 -49.58 11.93 -26.57
CA TRP A 103 -49.40 12.37 -25.19
C TRP A 103 -50.16 13.66 -24.87
N ALA A 104 -50.22 14.63 -25.80
CA ALA A 104 -51.03 15.83 -25.65
C ALA A 104 -52.54 15.49 -25.55
N ASN A 105 -53.03 14.56 -26.38
CA ASN A 105 -54.42 14.07 -26.28
C ASN A 105 -54.68 13.27 -24.98
N TYR A 106 -53.68 12.55 -24.47
CA TYR A 106 -53.76 11.84 -23.20
C TYR A 106 -53.86 12.82 -22.02
N ALA A 107 -53.09 13.92 -22.03
CA ALA A 107 -53.13 14.96 -21.01
C ALA A 107 -54.49 15.67 -20.90
N LEU A 108 -55.16 15.95 -22.03
CA LEU A 108 -56.52 16.50 -22.04
C LEU A 108 -57.56 15.60 -21.36
N GLN A 109 -57.30 14.29 -21.24
CA GLN A 109 -58.22 13.32 -20.65
C GLN A 109 -57.84 12.92 -19.22
N ASN A 110 -56.55 12.96 -18.88
CA ASN A 110 -56.01 12.37 -17.64
C ASN A 110 -55.19 13.36 -16.79
N GLY A 111 -55.14 14.64 -17.16
CA GLY A 111 -54.39 15.69 -16.47
C GLY A 111 -52.92 15.79 -16.90
N LEU A 112 -52.40 17.00 -16.91
CA LEU A 112 -51.04 17.29 -17.40
C LEU A 112 -49.96 16.76 -16.45
N GLY A 113 -50.10 16.96 -15.12
CA GLY A 113 -49.13 16.45 -14.13
C GLY A 113 -48.97 14.93 -14.15
N ASN A 114 -50.09 14.20 -14.20
CA ASN A 114 -50.10 12.74 -14.40
C ASN A 114 -49.44 12.33 -15.72
N THR A 115 -49.65 13.09 -16.79
CA THR A 115 -49.01 12.80 -18.08
C THR A 115 -47.49 12.97 -18.02
N ILE A 116 -47.01 14.06 -17.43
CA ILE A 116 -45.56 14.33 -17.25
C ILE A 116 -44.92 13.22 -16.42
N ALA A 117 -45.52 12.87 -15.28
CA ALA A 117 -45.07 11.75 -14.44
C ALA A 117 -44.96 10.42 -15.20
N ASN A 118 -45.96 10.09 -16.04
CA ASN A 118 -45.95 8.87 -16.85
C ASN A 118 -44.88 8.90 -17.96
N ILE A 119 -44.63 10.05 -18.60
CA ILE A 119 -43.56 10.17 -19.60
C ILE A 119 -42.18 9.97 -18.94
N THR A 120 -41.96 10.54 -17.74
CA THR A 120 -40.73 10.33 -16.95
C THR A 120 -40.53 8.87 -16.52
N GLN A 121 -41.61 8.17 -16.17
CA GLN A 121 -41.56 6.73 -15.89
C GLN A 121 -41.25 5.90 -17.15
N VAL A 122 -41.82 6.26 -18.31
CA VAL A 122 -41.48 5.61 -19.59
C VAL A 122 -40.02 5.82 -19.95
N ALA A 123 -39.44 7.00 -19.70
CA ALA A 123 -38.00 7.23 -19.88
C ALA A 123 -37.16 6.30 -18.98
N THR A 124 -37.50 6.21 -17.69
CA THR A 124 -36.82 5.29 -16.76
C THR A 124 -36.92 3.83 -17.23
N GLN A 125 -38.07 3.40 -17.75
CA GLN A 125 -38.27 2.04 -18.28
C GLN A 125 -37.53 1.78 -19.59
N ILE A 126 -37.35 2.79 -20.45
CA ILE A 126 -36.52 2.69 -21.66
C ILE A 126 -35.03 2.58 -21.30
N ALA A 127 -34.54 3.40 -20.36
CA ALA A 127 -33.16 3.36 -19.88
C ALA A 127 -32.78 1.99 -19.31
N ASN A 128 -33.69 1.40 -18.53
CA ASN A 128 -33.54 0.09 -17.89
C ASN A 128 -33.88 -1.10 -18.83
N GLY A 129 -34.04 -0.87 -20.14
CA GLY A 129 -34.30 -1.92 -21.14
C GLY A 129 -35.70 -2.58 -21.08
N ALA A 130 -36.58 -2.16 -20.18
CA ALA A 130 -37.93 -2.71 -20.02
C ALA A 130 -38.89 -2.32 -21.17
N ILE A 131 -38.60 -1.22 -21.88
CA ILE A 131 -39.29 -0.81 -23.11
C ILE A 131 -38.27 -0.72 -24.25
N PRO A 132 -38.38 -1.55 -25.31
CA PRO A 132 -37.53 -1.44 -26.49
C PRO A 132 -37.71 -0.11 -27.23
N ALA A 133 -36.61 0.58 -27.51
CA ALA A 133 -36.58 1.83 -28.29
C ALA A 133 -35.36 1.86 -29.24
N SER A 134 -35.20 2.93 -30.04
CA SER A 134 -33.97 3.10 -30.83
C SER A 134 -32.77 3.36 -29.91
N ALA A 135 -31.56 2.97 -30.32
CA ALA A 135 -30.34 3.20 -29.54
C ALA A 135 -30.20 4.67 -29.09
N GLN A 136 -30.47 5.63 -29.97
CA GLN A 136 -30.51 7.06 -29.63
C GLN A 136 -31.55 7.40 -28.55
N THR A 137 -32.73 6.77 -28.56
CA THR A 137 -33.74 7.01 -27.50
C THR A 137 -33.31 6.39 -26.17
N VAL A 138 -32.65 5.23 -26.19
CA VAL A 138 -32.10 4.57 -24.99
C VAL A 138 -30.98 5.42 -24.38
N ALA A 139 -30.06 5.92 -25.20
CA ALA A 139 -29.00 6.84 -24.77
C ALA A 139 -29.57 8.07 -24.06
N HIS A 140 -30.50 8.81 -24.67
CA HIS A 140 -31.07 10.00 -24.01
C HIS A 140 -31.84 9.68 -22.72
N ALA A 141 -32.48 8.51 -22.65
CA ALA A 141 -33.13 8.05 -21.43
C ALA A 141 -32.13 7.68 -20.32
N LYS A 142 -30.98 7.10 -20.65
CA LYS A 142 -29.87 6.86 -19.70
C LYS A 142 -29.22 8.18 -19.26
N ALA A 143 -28.92 9.08 -20.20
CA ALA A 143 -28.41 10.42 -19.92
C ALA A 143 -29.32 11.20 -18.96
N PHE A 144 -30.64 11.04 -19.08
CA PHE A 144 -31.59 11.61 -18.12
C PHE A 144 -31.42 11.04 -16.70
N LEU A 145 -31.15 9.75 -16.52
CA LEU A 145 -30.89 9.17 -15.18
C LEU A 145 -29.52 9.60 -14.63
N ASN A 146 -28.48 9.67 -15.47
CA ASN A 146 -27.17 10.20 -15.07
C ASN A 146 -27.27 11.66 -14.60
N LYS A 147 -28.04 12.49 -15.32
CA LYS A 147 -28.38 13.88 -14.91
C LYS A 147 -29.10 13.93 -13.56
N VAL A 148 -29.94 12.94 -13.22
CA VAL A 148 -30.61 12.85 -11.91
C VAL A 148 -29.61 12.62 -10.79
N GLN A 149 -28.62 11.74 -10.98
CA GLN A 149 -27.57 11.52 -9.97
C GLN A 149 -26.75 12.78 -9.73
N VAL A 150 -26.22 13.39 -10.81
CA VAL A 150 -25.45 14.65 -10.74
C VAL A 150 -26.25 15.78 -10.09
N ALA A 151 -27.56 15.86 -10.35
CA ALA A 151 -28.43 16.86 -9.71
C ALA A 151 -28.61 16.64 -8.21
N LEU A 152 -28.56 15.40 -7.72
CA LEU A 152 -28.59 15.10 -6.28
C LEU A 152 -27.24 15.43 -5.63
N ASP A 153 -26.14 15.04 -6.27
CA ASP A 153 -24.77 15.29 -5.80
C ASP A 153 -24.51 16.82 -5.67
N ALA A 154 -24.90 17.59 -6.68
CA ALA A 154 -24.77 19.06 -6.68
C ALA A 154 -25.66 19.73 -5.61
N ALA A 155 -26.89 19.25 -5.44
CA ALA A 155 -27.82 19.77 -4.44
C ALA A 155 -27.40 19.46 -2.99
N GLN A 156 -26.55 18.44 -2.78
CA GLN A 156 -25.99 18.11 -1.47
C GLN A 156 -24.77 18.98 -1.13
N LYS A 157 -23.86 19.18 -2.09
CA LYS A 157 -22.59 19.90 -1.91
C LYS A 157 -22.71 21.42 -2.00
N ILE A 158 -23.66 21.93 -2.79
CA ILE A 158 -23.89 23.37 -2.99
C ILE A 158 -25.31 23.70 -2.51
N PRO A 159 -25.51 23.92 -1.18
CA PRO A 159 -26.84 24.04 -0.58
C PRO A 159 -27.55 25.35 -0.91
N GLU A 160 -26.82 26.42 -1.21
CA GLU A 160 -27.33 27.75 -1.55
C GLU A 160 -26.67 28.27 -2.83
N ALA A 161 -27.48 28.61 -3.84
CA ALA A 161 -27.03 29.26 -5.07
C ALA A 161 -27.12 30.79 -4.94
N ASP A 162 -26.18 31.54 -5.51
CA ASP A 162 -26.26 33.01 -5.49
C ASP A 162 -27.46 33.51 -6.32
N ILE A 163 -28.30 34.31 -5.67
CA ILE A 163 -29.55 34.84 -6.20
C ILE A 163 -29.30 36.09 -7.08
N ASN A 164 -28.14 36.75 -6.93
CA ASN A 164 -27.85 38.04 -7.56
C ASN A 164 -26.99 37.93 -8.84
N GLY A 165 -26.26 36.82 -9.01
CA GLY A 165 -25.45 36.56 -10.21
C GLY A 165 -24.12 37.30 -10.19
N ASP A 166 -23.55 37.55 -9.00
CA ASP A 166 -22.21 38.08 -8.81
C ASP A 166 -21.23 37.09 -8.13
N GLY A 167 -21.68 35.88 -7.76
CA GLY A 167 -20.84 34.83 -7.15
C GLY A 167 -20.98 33.38 -7.70
N LEU A 168 -19.90 32.91 -8.35
CA LEU A 168 -19.40 31.53 -8.47
C LEU A 168 -20.22 30.34 -9.01
N PHE A 169 -21.50 30.15 -8.68
CA PHE A 169 -22.31 29.06 -9.28
C PHE A 169 -23.80 29.42 -9.31
N ASP A 170 -24.30 29.79 -10.49
CA ASP A 170 -25.68 30.25 -10.67
C ASP A 170 -26.62 29.19 -11.30
N PHE A 171 -27.89 29.53 -11.49
CA PHE A 171 -28.88 28.62 -12.10
C PHE A 171 -28.62 28.24 -13.57
N ASP A 172 -27.91 29.09 -14.32
CA ASP A 172 -27.49 28.81 -15.69
C ASP A 172 -26.20 27.95 -15.69
N ASP A 173 -25.35 28.04 -14.65
CA ASP A 173 -24.26 27.07 -14.40
C ASP A 173 -24.79 25.68 -14.04
N PHE A 174 -25.77 25.55 -13.12
CA PHE A 174 -26.47 24.28 -12.85
C PHE A 174 -27.06 23.68 -14.12
N LYS A 175 -27.58 24.53 -15.03
CA LYS A 175 -28.08 24.09 -16.32
C LYS A 175 -26.94 23.61 -17.23
N ALA A 176 -25.85 24.36 -17.36
CA ALA A 176 -24.71 24.00 -18.18
C ALA A 176 -24.03 22.70 -17.71
N LEU A 177 -23.91 22.50 -16.39
CA LEU A 177 -23.43 21.27 -15.76
C LEU A 177 -24.29 20.08 -16.18
N ILE A 178 -25.60 20.17 -15.96
CA ILE A 178 -26.56 19.11 -16.28
C ILE A 178 -26.65 18.87 -17.79
N ASP A 179 -26.63 19.91 -18.62
CA ASP A 179 -26.67 19.79 -20.08
C ASP A 179 -25.43 19.04 -20.61
N GLY A 180 -24.27 19.15 -19.93
CA GLY A 180 -23.02 18.44 -20.25
C GLY A 180 -22.97 16.95 -19.89
N VAL A 181 -23.88 16.45 -19.04
CA VAL A 181 -23.97 15.02 -18.70
C VAL A 181 -24.62 14.24 -19.85
N ASP A 182 -24.07 13.10 -20.23
CA ASP A 182 -24.62 12.18 -21.24
C ASP A 182 -24.83 10.77 -20.66
N ASP A 183 -24.96 9.73 -21.50
CA ASP A 183 -25.19 8.36 -21.05
C ASP A 183 -23.93 7.59 -20.63
N ARG A 184 -22.74 8.21 -20.73
CA ARG A 184 -21.48 7.63 -20.25
C ARG A 184 -21.24 7.94 -18.76
N PRO A 185 -20.70 6.99 -17.97
CA PRO A 185 -20.31 7.22 -16.57
C PRO A 185 -19.35 8.42 -16.41
N GLU A 186 -18.33 8.53 -17.28
CA GLU A 186 -17.36 9.65 -17.33
C GLU A 186 -18.01 11.05 -17.21
N SER A 187 -19.20 11.22 -17.78
CA SER A 187 -19.91 12.50 -17.79
C SER A 187 -20.50 12.87 -16.43
N ILE A 188 -20.74 11.88 -15.56
CA ILE A 188 -21.08 12.05 -14.14
C ILE A 188 -19.85 12.51 -13.38
N ASP A 189 -18.69 11.86 -13.57
CA ASP A 189 -17.48 12.18 -12.80
C ASP A 189 -16.86 13.52 -13.23
N GLN A 190 -16.88 13.86 -14.51
CA GLN A 190 -16.59 15.21 -14.99
C GLN A 190 -17.54 16.27 -14.43
N ALA A 191 -18.78 15.91 -14.10
CA ALA A 191 -19.71 16.82 -13.44
C ALA A 191 -19.45 16.89 -11.92
N ARG A 192 -19.09 15.77 -11.27
CA ARG A 192 -18.68 15.73 -9.85
C ARG A 192 -17.41 16.52 -9.58
N GLN A 193 -16.42 16.43 -10.45
CA GLN A 193 -15.21 17.26 -10.35
C GLN A 193 -15.54 18.75 -10.49
N LYS A 194 -16.42 19.14 -11.42
CA LYS A 194 -16.93 20.53 -11.49
C LYS A 194 -17.75 20.94 -10.27
N ILE A 195 -18.44 20.02 -9.61
CA ILE A 195 -19.12 20.31 -8.33
C ILE A 195 -18.08 20.52 -7.22
N LEU A 196 -17.03 19.69 -7.15
CA LEU A 196 -15.92 19.81 -6.18
C LEU A 196 -15.14 21.14 -6.36
N GLU A 197 -14.69 21.45 -7.58
CA GLU A 197 -14.03 22.74 -7.89
C GLU A 197 -14.89 23.95 -7.47
N LYS A 198 -16.21 23.81 -7.54
CA LYS A 198 -17.18 24.86 -7.19
C LYS A 198 -17.55 24.88 -5.71
N GLU A 199 -17.53 23.74 -5.04
CA GLU A 199 -17.58 23.60 -3.59
C GLU A 199 -16.36 24.27 -2.95
N ASP A 200 -15.15 24.01 -3.48
CA ASP A 200 -13.91 24.66 -3.04
C ASP A 200 -13.95 26.18 -3.25
N LEU A 201 -14.37 26.65 -4.43
CA LEU A 201 -14.51 28.09 -4.68
C LEU A 201 -15.61 28.72 -3.81
N TYR A 202 -16.74 28.03 -3.60
CA TYR A 202 -17.81 28.45 -2.71
C TYR A 202 -17.25 28.62 -1.28
N ASN A 203 -16.53 27.63 -0.77
CA ASN A 203 -15.86 27.69 0.53
C ASN A 203 -14.84 28.84 0.61
N GLN A 204 -13.99 29.02 -0.40
CA GLN A 204 -13.00 30.12 -0.47
C GLN A 204 -13.64 31.52 -0.46
N SER A 205 -14.76 31.70 -1.17
CA SER A 205 -15.47 32.99 -1.23
C SER A 205 -16.22 33.35 0.05
N HIS A 206 -16.74 32.35 0.78
CA HIS A 206 -17.36 32.55 2.08
C HIS A 206 -16.32 32.82 3.19
N ASN A 207 -15.03 32.53 2.94
CA ASN A 207 -13.92 32.72 3.87
C ASN A 207 -13.23 34.11 3.83
N GLN A 208 -13.73 35.12 3.09
CA GLN A 208 -13.15 36.48 3.11
C GLN A 208 -13.45 37.30 4.39
N GLY A 209 -13.52 36.64 5.57
CA GLY A 209 -14.01 37.22 6.83
C GLY A 209 -13.03 37.28 8.01
N GLY A 210 -12.02 36.41 8.06
CA GLY A 210 -11.04 36.41 9.18
C GLY A 210 -11.63 36.01 10.54
N THR A 211 -12.66 35.16 10.56
CA THR A 211 -13.20 34.52 11.77
C THR A 211 -12.91 33.04 11.71
N LYS A 212 -12.03 32.54 12.60
CA LYS A 212 -11.84 31.11 12.86
C LYS A 212 -13.20 30.41 13.03
N LYS A 213 -13.35 29.20 12.50
CA LYS A 213 -14.59 28.43 12.64
C LYS A 213 -14.70 27.95 14.11
N ILE A 214 -15.87 28.17 14.71
CA ILE A 214 -16.10 27.75 16.10
C ILE A 214 -16.71 26.35 16.10
N VAL A 215 -16.00 25.41 16.72
CA VAL A 215 -16.45 24.03 16.94
C VAL A 215 -16.77 23.88 18.44
N GLN A 216 -17.86 23.17 18.78
CA GLN A 216 -18.26 22.93 20.17
C GLN A 216 -18.64 21.47 20.38
N ALA A 217 -18.15 20.88 21.47
CA ALA A 217 -18.51 19.52 21.88
C ALA A 217 -20.02 19.37 22.19
N PRO A 218 -20.58 18.16 22.05
CA PRO A 218 -21.89 17.84 22.60
C PRO A 218 -21.95 18.10 24.12
N VAL A 219 -23.07 18.65 24.61
CA VAL A 219 -23.28 18.98 26.04
C VAL A 219 -23.24 17.77 27.00
N ASP A 220 -23.28 16.54 26.48
CA ASP A 220 -23.23 15.30 27.24
C ASP A 220 -21.83 14.62 27.21
N GLY A 221 -20.81 15.30 26.66
CA GLY A 221 -19.47 14.78 26.36
C GLY A 221 -19.41 14.04 25.01
N GLY A 222 -18.27 14.06 24.32
CA GLY A 222 -18.09 13.32 23.07
C GLY A 222 -16.82 13.61 22.26
N ASP A 223 -16.72 12.90 21.13
CA ASP A 223 -15.66 13.05 20.14
C ASP A 223 -15.86 14.35 19.33
N VAL A 224 -14.81 15.17 19.27
CA VAL A 224 -14.75 16.40 18.47
C VAL A 224 -13.57 16.30 17.51
N SER A 225 -13.87 16.10 16.23
CA SER A 225 -12.89 16.20 15.15
C SER A 225 -13.13 17.47 14.35
N ALA A 226 -12.12 18.34 14.27
CA ALA A 226 -12.12 19.55 13.46
C ALA A 226 -11.77 19.24 11.99
N THR A 227 -11.61 20.27 11.16
CA THR A 227 -11.27 20.14 9.73
C THR A 227 -9.90 20.74 9.42
N ASP A 228 -9.42 20.60 8.18
CA ASP A 228 -8.15 21.19 7.71
C ASP A 228 -8.19 22.74 7.59
N LEU A 229 -8.71 23.46 8.60
CA LEU A 229 -8.96 24.91 8.63
C LEU A 229 -8.79 25.49 10.05
N ASP A 230 -8.26 26.71 10.16
CA ASP A 230 -8.08 27.42 11.44
C ASP A 230 -9.38 27.55 12.28
N GLU A 231 -9.39 26.92 13.45
CA GLU A 231 -10.56 26.74 14.31
C GLU A 231 -10.34 27.20 15.76
N ILE A 232 -11.46 27.44 16.44
CA ILE A 232 -11.53 27.57 17.89
C ILE A 232 -12.45 26.46 18.39
N ILE A 233 -11.88 25.51 19.12
CA ILE A 233 -12.55 24.30 19.58
C ILE A 233 -12.84 24.46 21.06
N TYR A 234 -14.11 24.33 21.44
CA TYR A 234 -14.53 24.28 22.85
C TYR A 234 -15.04 22.88 23.17
N GLY A 235 -14.41 22.21 24.14
CA GLY A 235 -14.99 21.02 24.76
C GLY A 235 -16.11 21.37 25.74
N SER A 236 -16.44 20.42 26.60
CA SER A 236 -17.64 20.41 27.44
C SER A 236 -17.31 20.59 28.94
N ASP A 237 -18.18 20.07 29.80
CA ASP A 237 -17.99 19.99 31.26
C ASP A 237 -17.76 18.51 31.69
N ASN A 238 -17.47 17.61 30.74
CA ASN A 238 -17.16 16.20 30.91
C ASN A 238 -15.99 15.81 29.98
N ASN A 239 -15.34 14.67 30.27
CA ASN A 239 -14.26 14.08 29.46
C ASN A 239 -14.60 14.02 27.95
N ASP A 240 -13.82 14.72 27.14
CA ASP A 240 -13.93 14.80 25.68
C ASP A 240 -12.67 14.22 24.97
N ILE A 241 -12.83 13.79 23.71
CA ILE A 241 -11.70 13.44 22.83
C ILE A 241 -11.65 14.48 21.72
N ILE A 242 -10.54 15.20 21.58
CA ILE A 242 -10.40 16.33 20.66
C ILE A 242 -9.29 16.07 19.64
N ARG A 243 -9.62 16.19 18.35
CA ARG A 243 -8.68 16.14 17.22
C ARG A 243 -8.70 17.49 16.50
N PRO A 244 -7.68 18.35 16.66
CA PRO A 244 -7.61 19.64 15.98
C PRO A 244 -7.51 19.47 14.46
N GLY A 245 -6.74 18.49 13.99
CA GLY A 245 -6.48 18.33 12.57
C GLY A 245 -5.45 19.35 12.09
N LYS A 246 -5.54 19.75 10.82
CA LYS A 246 -4.60 20.72 10.24
C LYS A 246 -5.13 22.15 10.38
N GLY A 247 -4.36 23.03 11.01
CA GLY A 247 -4.68 24.45 11.03
C GLY A 247 -3.75 25.23 11.97
N GLN A 248 -4.08 26.50 12.20
CA GLN A 248 -3.60 27.21 13.39
C GLN A 248 -4.72 27.24 14.42
N ASP A 249 -4.85 26.16 15.19
CA ASP A 249 -6.01 25.94 16.06
C ASP A 249 -5.89 26.54 17.46
N GLU A 250 -7.04 26.67 18.11
CA GLU A 250 -7.18 27.18 19.48
C GLU A 250 -8.15 26.28 20.25
N VAL A 251 -7.60 25.31 20.99
CA VAL A 251 -8.33 24.31 21.75
C VAL A 251 -8.53 24.77 23.19
N HIS A 252 -9.77 24.69 23.66
CA HIS A 252 -10.19 24.89 25.06
C HIS A 252 -11.02 23.68 25.49
N ALA A 253 -10.40 22.64 26.04
CA ALA A 253 -11.11 21.37 26.32
C ALA A 253 -12.16 21.53 27.44
N GLY A 254 -11.83 22.21 28.54
CA GLY A 254 -12.82 22.85 29.41
C GLY A 254 -12.82 22.32 30.84
N LYS A 255 -13.67 21.32 31.13
CA LYS A 255 -13.51 20.50 32.34
C LYS A 255 -13.74 19.04 32.00
N GLY A 256 -12.88 18.18 32.51
CA GLY A 256 -12.96 16.74 32.30
C GLY A 256 -11.74 16.06 32.88
N ASP A 257 -11.44 14.88 32.36
CA ASP A 257 -10.05 14.50 32.11
C ASP A 257 -10.03 14.25 30.60
N ASP A 258 -9.47 15.18 29.83
CA ASP A 258 -9.66 15.31 28.38
C ASP A 258 -8.48 14.74 27.57
N ASP A 259 -8.77 14.11 26.44
CA ASP A 259 -7.79 13.50 25.52
C ASP A 259 -7.65 14.34 24.25
N ILE A 260 -6.53 15.05 24.07
CA ILE A 260 -6.20 15.78 22.84
C ILE A 260 -5.29 14.89 21.98
N VAL A 261 -5.52 14.81 20.68
CA VAL A 261 -4.76 13.94 19.76
C VAL A 261 -4.20 14.73 18.58
N LEU A 262 -2.90 14.59 18.33
CA LEU A 262 -2.15 15.22 17.24
C LEU A 262 -1.42 14.16 16.39
N LEU A 263 -1.46 14.32 15.07
CA LEU A 263 -0.84 13.45 14.08
C LEU A 263 0.29 14.19 13.32
N GLY A 264 1.53 13.81 13.58
CA GLY A 264 2.72 14.31 12.86
C GLY A 264 3.08 13.44 11.65
N ASP A 265 4.38 13.21 11.45
CA ASP A 265 4.91 12.39 10.36
C ASP A 265 5.00 10.90 10.74
N LEU A 266 4.18 10.04 10.11
CA LEU A 266 4.22 8.58 10.27
C LEU A 266 4.91 7.86 9.09
N THR A 267 5.64 8.56 8.21
CA THR A 267 6.25 7.98 6.99
C THR A 267 7.38 6.99 7.25
N GLY A 268 7.92 6.92 8.47
CA GLY A 268 8.93 5.93 8.89
C GLY A 268 8.51 5.00 10.04
N LEU A 269 7.27 5.06 10.53
CA LEU A 269 6.87 4.35 11.76
C LEU A 269 6.18 3.01 11.48
N SER A 270 6.75 1.92 12.02
CA SER A 270 6.10 0.61 12.12
C SER A 270 5.53 0.41 13.53
N ALA A 271 4.28 0.82 13.75
CA ALA A 271 3.61 0.72 15.05
C ALA A 271 2.48 -0.30 15.07
N LYS A 272 2.34 -1.01 16.20
CA LYS A 272 1.27 -1.97 16.42
C LYS A 272 0.09 -1.29 17.11
N ASP A 273 -1.01 -1.18 16.37
CA ASP A 273 -2.32 -0.66 16.81
C ASP A 273 -2.73 -1.22 18.19
N ARG A 274 -2.75 -0.37 19.22
CA ARG A 274 -3.31 -0.70 20.53
C ARG A 274 -4.83 -0.56 20.49
N PRO A 275 -5.58 -1.29 21.35
CA PRO A 275 -7.04 -1.17 21.39
C PRO A 275 -7.54 0.27 21.66
N GLU A 276 -6.77 1.06 22.41
CA GLU A 276 -7.02 2.47 22.69
C GLU A 276 -6.74 3.41 21.50
N ASP A 277 -5.73 3.14 20.67
CA ASP A 277 -5.30 4.04 19.57
C ASP A 277 -6.44 4.26 18.57
N ALA A 278 -7.16 3.19 18.20
CA ALA A 278 -8.29 3.27 17.28
C ALA A 278 -9.47 4.11 17.81
N GLN A 279 -9.62 4.24 19.13
CA GLN A 279 -10.61 5.13 19.76
C GLN A 279 -10.10 6.57 19.80
N LEU A 280 -8.83 6.77 20.15
CA LEU A 280 -8.21 8.09 20.25
C LEU A 280 -8.08 8.75 18.87
N ILE A 281 -7.67 8.03 17.83
CA ILE A 281 -7.48 8.52 16.45
C ILE A 281 -8.80 8.48 15.64
N GLY A 282 -9.81 7.74 16.12
CA GLY A 282 -11.10 7.54 15.44
C GLY A 282 -11.04 6.56 14.25
N LYS A 283 -9.88 5.97 13.98
CA LYS A 283 -9.63 4.86 13.05
C LYS A 283 -8.36 4.09 13.47
N PRO A 284 -8.19 2.81 13.08
CA PRO A 284 -6.99 2.03 13.40
C PRO A 284 -5.69 2.77 13.02
N LEU A 285 -4.68 2.74 13.92
CA LEU A 285 -3.38 3.39 13.70
C LEU A 285 -2.69 2.87 12.42
N LYS A 286 -2.79 1.56 12.19
CA LYS A 286 -2.29 0.89 10.97
C LYS A 286 -2.88 1.44 9.66
N ASP A 287 -4.08 2.02 9.69
CA ASP A 287 -4.75 2.60 8.51
C ASP A 287 -4.24 4.05 8.26
N ILE A 288 -3.32 4.54 9.10
CA ILE A 288 -2.69 5.87 8.98
C ILE A 288 -1.16 5.88 8.87
N LEU A 289 -0.46 4.76 9.12
CA LEU A 289 0.99 4.64 8.95
C LEU A 289 1.42 4.94 7.50
N GLY A 290 2.69 5.35 7.32
CA GLY A 290 3.24 5.68 6.00
C GLY A 290 2.76 7.02 5.44
N ARG A 291 2.14 7.88 6.26
CA ARG A 291 1.64 9.19 5.87
C ARG A 291 2.15 10.28 6.80
N ASP A 292 2.50 11.41 6.20
CA ASP A 292 2.68 12.67 6.89
C ASP A 292 1.32 13.38 7.00
N PHE A 293 0.89 13.66 8.24
CA PHE A 293 -0.33 14.40 8.51
C PHE A 293 -0.07 15.90 8.66
N ALA A 294 1.17 16.34 8.87
CA ALA A 294 1.57 17.75 8.90
C ALA A 294 0.66 18.66 9.76
N GLU A 295 0.13 18.14 10.86
CA GLU A 295 -0.62 18.93 11.84
C GLU A 295 0.34 19.88 12.57
N ASP A 296 1.57 19.44 12.85
CA ASP A 296 2.66 20.22 13.45
C ASP A 296 3.31 21.26 12.51
N ALA A 297 3.13 21.13 11.19
CA ALA A 297 3.91 21.86 10.19
C ALA A 297 3.57 23.36 10.02
N ASN A 298 2.48 23.88 10.62
CA ASN A 298 1.97 25.24 10.35
C ASN A 298 2.08 26.24 11.53
N GLY A 299 2.60 25.79 12.68
CA GLY A 299 3.13 26.62 13.76
C GLY A 299 2.12 27.23 14.76
N ALA A 300 2.54 27.25 16.02
CA ALA A 300 1.93 27.96 17.15
C ALA A 300 0.40 27.82 17.33
N GLU A 301 -0.08 26.58 17.37
CA GLU A 301 -1.39 26.29 17.97
C GLU A 301 -1.43 26.68 19.46
N ILE A 302 -2.65 26.87 19.97
CA ILE A 302 -2.92 27.05 21.40
C ILE A 302 -3.71 25.83 21.88
N ILE A 303 -3.16 25.07 22.81
CA ILE A 303 -3.83 23.93 23.46
C ILE A 303 -4.01 24.25 24.95
N ASP A 304 -5.25 24.29 25.42
CA ASP A 304 -5.62 24.48 26.83
C ASP A 304 -6.58 23.36 27.27
N GLY A 305 -6.12 22.43 28.11
CA GLY A 305 -6.96 21.35 28.66
C GLY A 305 -8.03 21.85 29.65
N GLY A 306 -7.71 22.90 30.43
CA GLY A 306 -8.66 23.55 31.33
C GLY A 306 -8.61 23.05 32.78
N GLU A 307 -9.73 22.55 33.31
CA GLU A 307 -9.83 21.98 34.66
C GLU A 307 -9.94 20.45 34.63
N GLY A 308 -8.81 19.75 34.64
CA GLY A 308 -8.80 18.29 34.60
C GLY A 308 -7.51 17.58 35.04
N SER A 309 -7.28 16.42 34.41
CA SER A 309 -6.04 15.65 34.41
C SER A 309 -5.77 15.27 32.95
N ASP A 310 -5.44 16.27 32.16
CA ASP A 310 -5.63 16.24 30.71
C ASP A 310 -4.39 15.66 30.01
N THR A 311 -4.61 14.97 28.88
CA THR A 311 -3.59 14.18 28.18
C THR A 311 -3.48 14.56 26.72
N LEU A 312 -2.25 14.83 26.25
CA LEU A 312 -1.94 15.04 24.85
C LEU A 312 -1.28 13.77 24.27
N HIS A 313 -1.89 13.19 23.25
CA HIS A 313 -1.40 12.02 22.52
C HIS A 313 -0.80 12.46 21.20
N VAL A 314 0.46 12.11 20.94
CA VAL A 314 1.20 12.49 19.72
C VAL A 314 1.62 11.24 18.94
N TYR A 315 1.11 11.10 17.71
CA TYR A 315 1.43 9.97 16.83
C TYR A 315 2.20 10.46 15.61
N GLY A 316 3.38 9.92 15.36
CA GLY A 316 4.30 10.44 14.35
C GLY A 316 5.49 11.15 14.98
N ASN A 317 6.49 11.43 14.15
CA ASN A 317 7.51 12.41 14.47
C ASN A 317 6.86 13.80 14.44
N ALA A 318 7.02 14.60 15.50
CA ALA A 318 6.31 15.88 15.64
C ALA A 318 7.12 16.95 16.37
N ASP A 319 7.11 18.18 15.84
CA ASP A 319 7.76 19.33 16.47
C ASP A 319 6.75 20.29 17.12
N LEU A 320 6.65 20.22 18.46
CA LEU A 320 5.77 21.10 19.24
C LEU A 320 6.52 22.29 19.87
N SER A 321 7.76 22.59 19.45
CA SER A 321 8.60 23.64 20.05
C SER A 321 8.00 25.06 19.99
N ASP A 322 7.14 25.34 19.01
CA ASP A 322 6.43 26.61 18.83
C ASP A 322 5.01 26.64 19.45
N TYR A 323 4.51 25.54 20.04
CA TYR A 323 3.13 25.42 20.57
C TYR A 323 2.94 26.12 21.93
N ASP A 324 1.77 26.77 22.14
CA ASP A 324 1.41 27.41 23.42
C ASP A 324 0.50 26.51 24.28
N ILE A 325 1.08 25.42 24.80
CA ILE A 325 0.42 24.38 25.59
C ILE A 325 0.23 24.80 27.06
N LYS A 326 -0.99 24.67 27.58
CA LYS A 326 -1.41 25.00 28.95
C LYS A 326 -2.32 23.93 29.52
N ASN A 327 -2.30 23.76 30.84
CA ASN A 327 -3.21 22.88 31.58
C ASN A 327 -3.31 21.49 30.93
N ILE A 328 -2.15 20.90 30.64
CA ILE A 328 -1.99 19.50 30.24
C ILE A 328 -1.11 18.87 31.31
N GLU A 329 -1.53 17.74 31.84
CA GLU A 329 -0.81 17.01 32.88
C GLU A 329 0.05 15.89 32.30
N ASN A 330 -0.36 15.27 31.19
CA ASN A 330 0.27 14.06 30.66
C ASN A 330 0.54 14.18 29.16
N ILE A 331 1.65 13.60 28.70
CA ILE A 331 1.94 13.41 27.26
C ILE A 331 2.25 11.93 27.00
N ASP A 332 1.51 11.32 26.08
CA ASP A 332 1.79 10.00 25.50
C ASP A 332 2.29 10.21 24.06
N PHE A 333 3.37 9.54 23.64
CA PHE A 333 3.89 9.72 22.27
C PHE A 333 4.46 8.48 21.59
N LEU A 334 4.41 8.50 20.24
CA LEU A 334 4.82 7.43 19.34
C LEU A 334 5.61 8.00 18.15
N GLY A 335 6.94 8.02 18.26
CA GLY A 335 7.85 8.61 17.28
C GLY A 335 8.89 9.47 17.97
N ASP A 336 9.48 10.41 17.24
CA ASP A 336 10.35 11.45 17.79
C ASP A 336 9.53 12.69 18.17
N LEU A 337 9.69 13.19 19.40
CA LEU A 337 8.92 14.33 19.91
C LEU A 337 9.83 15.48 20.36
N THR A 338 9.62 16.66 19.77
CA THR A 338 10.25 17.90 20.22
C THR A 338 9.29 18.72 21.08
N LEU A 339 9.73 19.08 22.29
CA LEU A 339 8.96 19.91 23.24
C LEU A 339 9.72 21.19 23.65
N PRO A 340 9.01 22.29 23.95
CA PRO A 340 9.61 23.44 24.62
C PRO A 340 10.11 23.04 26.01
N ALA A 341 11.39 23.28 26.30
CA ALA A 341 12.02 22.81 27.54
C ALA A 341 11.28 23.22 28.85
N ASP A 342 10.67 24.40 28.91
CA ASP A 342 9.94 24.86 30.11
C ASP A 342 8.55 24.23 30.29
N LEU A 343 8.00 23.57 29.27
CA LEU A 343 6.71 22.86 29.35
C LEU A 343 6.81 21.67 30.30
N VAL A 344 7.91 20.90 30.25
CA VAL A 344 8.12 19.69 31.06
C VAL A 344 7.91 19.96 32.55
N ASN A 345 8.36 21.12 33.07
CA ASN A 345 8.16 21.56 34.46
C ASN A 345 6.68 21.70 34.90
N LYS A 346 5.74 21.68 33.96
CA LYS A 346 4.28 21.78 34.19
C LYS A 346 3.60 20.41 34.09
N LEU A 347 4.24 19.44 33.44
CA LEU A 347 3.73 18.08 33.21
C LEU A 347 3.93 17.20 34.45
N GLN A 348 2.96 16.34 34.72
CA GLN A 348 3.05 15.24 35.67
C GLN A 348 3.69 13.99 35.05
N LYS A 349 3.34 13.64 33.80
CA LYS A 349 3.89 12.47 33.10
C LYS A 349 4.28 12.74 31.64
N ILE A 350 5.36 12.10 31.18
CA ILE A 350 5.70 11.89 29.76
C ILE A 350 5.96 10.39 29.55
N ASN A 351 5.34 9.77 28.55
CA ASN A 351 5.39 8.33 28.33
C ASN A 351 5.55 7.99 26.85
N GLY A 352 6.68 7.39 26.49
CA GLY A 352 7.00 6.94 25.14
C GLY A 352 6.85 5.42 24.93
N ASN A 353 7.05 4.97 23.70
CA ASN A 353 6.93 3.57 23.29
C ASN A 353 8.18 2.69 23.55
N GLY A 354 9.26 3.25 24.08
CA GLY A 354 10.56 2.60 24.29
C GLY A 354 11.55 2.68 23.12
N MET A 355 11.18 3.30 22.00
CA MET A 355 12.04 3.43 20.81
C MET A 355 12.28 4.89 20.39
N GLY A 356 11.29 5.77 20.61
CA GLY A 356 11.35 7.18 20.21
C GLY A 356 12.34 8.04 21.01
N SER A 357 12.75 9.17 20.41
CA SER A 357 13.55 10.20 21.07
C SER A 357 12.68 11.33 21.64
N LEU A 358 13.16 11.95 22.73
CA LEU A 358 12.60 13.18 23.30
C LEU A 358 13.63 14.31 23.14
N HIS A 359 13.25 15.36 22.42
CA HIS A 359 14.06 16.56 22.21
C HIS A 359 13.49 17.72 23.03
N LEU A 360 14.31 18.29 23.92
CA LEU A 360 13.97 19.50 24.67
C LEU A 360 14.63 20.73 24.02
N ALA A 361 13.83 21.57 23.39
CA ALA A 361 14.27 22.73 22.61
C ALA A 361 14.43 24.02 23.47
N ASP A 362 15.42 24.87 23.16
CA ASP A 362 15.57 26.21 23.81
C ASP A 362 14.60 27.23 23.18
N ASN A 363 13.45 27.45 23.82
CA ASN A 363 12.52 28.52 23.46
C ASN A 363 12.96 29.93 23.94
N GLY A 364 14.22 30.09 24.32
CA GLY A 364 14.81 31.33 24.83
C GLY A 364 14.54 31.59 26.31
N ASN A 365 13.63 30.85 26.95
CA ASN A 365 13.43 30.89 28.39
C ASN A 365 14.43 29.94 29.07
N LYS A 366 15.55 30.50 29.54
CA LYS A 366 16.64 29.78 30.24
C LYS A 366 16.25 29.32 31.65
N ILE A 367 15.17 28.58 31.75
CA ILE A 367 14.60 27.98 32.96
C ILE A 367 15.15 26.54 33.04
N PRO A 368 15.82 26.15 34.14
CA PRO A 368 16.20 24.76 34.34
C PRO A 368 14.98 23.83 34.35
N VAL A 369 15.09 22.70 33.68
CA VAL A 369 14.03 21.69 33.56
C VAL A 369 14.20 20.65 34.64
N ASP A 370 13.27 20.52 35.57
CA ASP A 370 13.36 19.55 36.66
C ASP A 370 12.74 18.21 36.26
N LEU A 371 13.49 17.39 35.52
CA LEU A 371 13.06 16.03 35.13
C LEU A 371 12.79 15.10 36.32
N SER A 372 13.15 15.50 37.54
CA SER A 372 12.79 14.76 38.76
C SER A 372 11.49 15.23 39.43
N ALA A 373 10.79 16.18 38.82
CA ALA A 373 9.43 16.59 39.18
C ALA A 373 8.34 15.96 38.27
N THR A 374 8.75 15.45 37.10
CA THR A 374 7.89 14.79 36.11
C THR A 374 8.22 13.30 36.05
N ASP A 375 7.21 12.45 35.92
CA ASP A 375 7.38 11.02 35.70
C ASP A 375 7.64 10.78 34.22
N ILE A 376 8.87 10.43 33.85
CA ILE A 376 9.25 10.19 32.44
C ILE A 376 9.56 8.70 32.31
N GLU A 377 8.95 8.03 31.35
CA GLU A 377 9.16 6.60 31.05
C GLU A 377 9.12 6.33 29.54
N GLY A 378 9.75 5.24 29.10
CA GLY A 378 9.61 4.74 27.72
C GLY A 378 10.29 5.58 26.64
N ILE A 379 11.40 6.28 26.95
CA ILE A 379 12.18 7.01 25.95
C ILE A 379 13.56 6.36 25.74
N ASN A 380 14.05 6.33 24.50
CA ASN A 380 15.33 5.70 24.15
C ASN A 380 16.49 6.71 24.14
N GLN A 381 16.22 7.91 23.61
CA GLN A 381 17.16 9.01 23.49
C GLN A 381 16.61 10.30 24.11
N LEU A 382 17.49 11.07 24.74
CA LEU A 382 17.22 12.44 25.20
C LEU A 382 18.16 13.41 24.49
N HIS A 383 17.61 14.38 23.75
CA HIS A 383 18.36 15.46 23.11
C HIS A 383 18.13 16.79 23.85
N LEU A 384 19.20 17.55 24.12
CA LEU A 384 19.13 18.85 24.80
C LEU A 384 19.84 19.95 23.99
N ASP A 385 19.10 20.98 23.61
CA ASP A 385 19.63 22.17 22.93
C ASP A 385 20.67 22.95 23.76
N ASP A 386 21.53 23.74 23.08
CA ASP A 386 22.40 24.72 23.75
C ASP A 386 21.55 25.69 24.60
N GLY A 387 21.89 25.77 25.89
CA GLY A 387 21.18 26.59 26.86
C GLY A 387 20.14 25.86 27.71
N VAL A 388 19.76 24.63 27.36
CA VAL A 388 18.87 23.79 28.18
C VAL A 388 19.66 23.12 29.31
N GLU A 389 19.13 23.17 30.54
CA GLU A 389 19.69 22.50 31.72
C GLU A 389 18.64 21.58 32.35
N ALA A 390 18.78 20.28 32.12
CA ALA A 390 17.94 19.23 32.69
C ALA A 390 18.47 18.79 34.07
N GLN A 391 17.69 18.99 35.12
CA GLN A 391 18.03 18.69 36.50
C GLN A 391 17.45 17.34 36.95
N ILE A 392 18.31 16.42 37.40
CA ILE A 392 17.93 15.07 37.84
C ILE A 392 18.28 14.79 39.31
N SER A 393 17.55 13.85 39.92
CA SER A 393 17.78 13.34 41.28
C SER A 393 18.38 11.93 41.29
N SER A 394 17.99 11.09 40.33
CA SER A 394 18.61 9.80 39.99
C SER A 394 18.63 9.62 38.46
N LEU A 395 19.31 8.57 37.97
CA LEU A 395 19.33 8.25 36.54
C LEU A 395 17.95 7.79 36.02
N ASP A 396 17.08 7.28 36.90
CA ASP A 396 15.70 6.92 36.57
C ASP A 396 14.90 8.12 36.01
N ASN A 397 15.29 9.37 36.36
CA ASN A 397 14.69 10.59 35.82
C ASN A 397 15.03 10.88 34.35
N LEU A 398 15.82 10.01 33.70
CA LEU A 398 16.05 10.02 32.25
C LEU A 398 15.02 9.14 31.50
N GLY A 399 14.08 8.50 32.21
CA GLY A 399 12.95 7.78 31.63
C GLY A 399 13.27 6.58 30.74
N GLY A 400 14.45 5.99 30.95
CA GLY A 400 14.98 4.90 30.13
C GLY A 400 15.97 5.35 29.06
N ALA A 401 16.19 6.66 28.86
CA ALA A 401 17.13 7.12 27.86
C ALA A 401 18.57 6.73 28.21
N HIS A 402 19.16 5.89 27.36
CA HIS A 402 20.57 5.49 27.44
C HIS A 402 21.45 6.30 26.47
N ILE A 403 20.84 6.93 25.46
CA ILE A 403 21.51 7.81 24.49
C ILE A 403 21.24 9.28 24.88
N LEU A 404 22.30 10.05 25.12
CA LEU A 404 22.24 11.46 25.54
C LEU A 404 22.99 12.36 24.54
N THR A 405 22.27 13.25 23.87
CA THR A 405 22.78 14.05 22.73
C THR A 405 22.50 15.56 22.85
N GLY A 406 23.18 16.36 22.04
CA GLY A 406 23.03 17.82 21.96
C GLY A 406 24.08 18.62 22.74
N ASP A 407 23.97 19.94 22.69
CA ASP A 407 24.93 20.89 23.27
C ASP A 407 24.56 21.33 24.71
N GLY A 408 23.41 20.90 25.22
CA GLY A 408 22.86 21.25 26.54
C GLY A 408 23.53 20.58 27.74
N LYS A 409 22.80 20.46 28.86
CA LYS A 409 23.33 19.93 30.13
C LYS A 409 22.36 19.02 30.86
N VAL A 410 22.87 17.90 31.37
CA VAL A 410 22.26 17.09 32.43
C VAL A 410 22.97 17.40 33.75
N VAL A 411 22.24 17.81 34.78
CA VAL A 411 22.78 18.30 36.05
C VAL A 411 22.12 17.63 37.26
N GLY A 412 22.91 16.88 38.02
CA GLY A 412 22.47 16.34 39.30
C GLY A 412 22.22 17.42 40.34
N LYS A 413 21.06 17.38 41.00
CA LYS A 413 20.73 18.28 42.13
C LYS A 413 21.78 18.20 43.26
N PRO A 414 21.94 19.24 44.11
CA PRO A 414 22.95 19.24 45.17
C PRO A 414 22.83 18.03 46.11
N GLY A 415 23.95 17.35 46.36
CA GLY A 415 24.00 16.12 47.16
C GLY A 415 23.66 14.82 46.42
N THR A 416 23.34 14.88 45.12
CA THR A 416 23.27 13.67 44.26
C THR A 416 24.65 13.11 43.97
N ASN A 417 24.75 11.80 43.86
CA ASN A 417 25.99 11.10 43.53
C ASN A 417 25.70 9.93 42.59
N PHE A 418 25.47 10.24 41.33
CA PHE A 418 25.49 9.28 40.23
C PHE A 418 26.79 9.39 39.43
N SER A 419 26.97 8.46 38.53
CA SER A 419 27.95 8.47 37.45
C SER A 419 27.28 7.68 36.33
N LEU A 420 27.37 8.14 35.10
CA LEU A 420 27.03 7.28 33.98
C LEU A 420 28.06 6.14 33.92
N ASN A 421 27.58 4.94 33.63
CA ASN A 421 28.38 3.74 33.39
C ASN A 421 28.45 3.46 31.88
N ASP A 422 29.19 2.42 31.53
CA ASP A 422 29.34 1.87 30.18
C ASP A 422 28.06 1.75 29.36
N THR A 423 26.91 1.41 29.98
CA THR A 423 25.59 1.34 29.29
C THR A 423 24.95 2.71 29.02
N TYR A 424 25.72 3.78 28.92
CA TYR A 424 25.25 5.10 28.52
C TYR A 424 26.16 5.65 27.44
N THR A 425 25.54 6.22 26.42
CA THR A 425 26.19 6.75 25.23
C THR A 425 25.94 8.25 25.17
N VAL A 426 27.01 9.05 25.18
CA VAL A 426 26.94 10.51 25.41
C VAL A 426 27.70 11.28 24.35
N GLU A 427 27.04 12.22 23.69
CA GLU A 427 27.70 13.09 22.70
C GLU A 427 28.88 13.88 23.34
N PRO A 428 30.01 14.08 22.64
CA PRO A 428 31.17 14.80 23.18
C PRO A 428 30.83 16.20 23.71
N THR A 429 29.91 16.91 23.06
CA THR A 429 29.52 18.29 23.36
C THR A 429 28.61 18.40 24.60
N LEU A 430 27.71 17.44 24.81
CA LEU A 430 26.78 17.43 25.95
C LEU A 430 27.51 17.43 27.30
N GLN A 431 27.04 18.23 28.25
CA GLN A 431 27.63 18.28 29.60
C GLN A 431 26.82 17.46 30.60
N VAL A 432 27.40 16.40 31.15
CA VAL A 432 26.78 15.60 32.23
C VAL A 432 27.52 15.85 33.54
N LEU A 433 26.84 16.48 34.50
CA LEU A 433 27.41 16.98 35.74
C LEU A 433 26.62 16.50 36.96
N ARG A 434 27.27 16.36 38.13
CA ARG A 434 26.63 16.01 39.42
C ARG A 434 26.92 17.02 40.52
N ASP A 435 26.25 16.83 41.66
CA ASP A 435 26.39 17.63 42.88
C ASP A 435 26.28 19.16 42.62
N GLY A 436 25.13 19.57 42.05
CA GLY A 436 24.84 20.96 41.71
C GLY A 436 25.67 21.51 40.55
N GLY A 437 26.03 20.66 39.58
CA GLY A 437 26.80 21.06 38.39
C GLY A 437 28.29 21.29 38.64
N THR A 438 28.85 20.75 39.73
CA THR A 438 30.22 21.06 40.17
C THR A 438 31.27 20.00 39.83
N GLN A 439 30.83 18.79 39.46
CA GLN A 439 31.69 17.67 39.13
C GLN A 439 31.21 17.02 37.84
N ASP A 440 32.14 16.56 37.00
CA ASP A 440 31.83 15.69 35.87
C ASP A 440 31.20 14.37 36.35
N ALA A 441 30.24 13.89 35.58
CA ALA A 441 29.47 12.67 35.83
C ALA A 441 29.35 11.76 34.60
N LYS A 442 30.04 12.04 33.48
CA LYS A 442 30.15 11.11 32.34
C LYS A 442 30.74 9.75 32.75
N GLY A 443 31.66 9.72 33.73
CA GLY A 443 32.04 8.45 34.37
C GLY A 443 32.74 7.48 33.43
N ASP A 444 32.15 6.28 33.29
CA ASP A 444 32.63 5.22 32.40
C ASP A 444 31.78 5.14 31.09
N ALA A 445 30.89 6.11 30.86
CA ALA A 445 30.03 6.17 29.67
C ALA A 445 30.82 6.24 28.36
N VAL A 446 30.30 5.55 27.35
CA VAL A 446 30.80 5.64 25.98
C VAL A 446 30.56 7.07 25.50
N THR A 447 31.63 7.78 25.14
CA THR A 447 31.50 9.09 24.51
C THR A 447 31.37 8.87 23.01
N MET A 448 30.26 9.30 22.40
CA MET A 448 29.96 8.99 20.99
C MET A 448 31.08 9.43 20.05
N ASP A 449 31.64 8.47 19.33
CA ASP A 449 32.10 8.70 17.95
C ASP A 449 30.96 8.24 17.04
N ASN A 450 30.05 9.15 16.66
CA ASN A 450 29.04 8.87 15.62
C ASN A 450 29.78 8.65 14.28
N VAL A 451 29.95 7.39 13.86
CA VAL A 451 30.60 7.05 12.59
C VAL A 451 29.56 7.01 11.47
N VAL A 452 29.18 8.19 10.99
CA VAL A 452 28.39 8.36 9.76
C VAL A 452 29.34 8.46 8.58
N ALA A 453 29.17 7.60 7.57
CA ALA A 453 29.93 7.68 6.34
C ALA A 453 29.35 8.72 5.37
N ASP A 454 30.10 9.78 5.08
CA ASP A 454 29.80 10.71 3.97
C ASP A 454 29.98 10.06 2.58
N GLN A 455 30.69 8.92 2.51
CA GLN A 455 31.10 8.19 1.30
C GLN A 455 31.35 6.72 1.61
N ALA A 456 30.91 5.83 0.72
CA ALA A 456 31.13 4.38 0.74
C ALA A 456 32.54 3.96 1.16
N GLY A 457 32.64 3.04 2.13
CA GLY A 457 33.90 2.55 2.66
C GLY A 457 33.77 1.63 3.89
N MET A 458 34.82 1.62 4.71
CA MET A 458 34.91 0.75 5.87
C MET A 458 34.58 1.52 7.15
N ILE A 459 33.47 1.15 7.79
CA ILE A 459 33.00 1.65 9.08
C ILE A 459 33.40 0.62 10.15
N VAL A 460 33.97 1.07 11.27
CA VAL A 460 34.46 0.17 12.33
C VAL A 460 34.07 0.70 13.70
N GLY A 461 33.27 -0.10 14.41
CA GLY A 461 32.85 0.14 15.79
C GLY A 461 33.98 0.05 16.83
N THR A 462 33.59 0.14 18.09
CA THR A 462 34.40 0.05 19.31
C THR A 462 34.20 -1.30 20.00
N ASP A 463 34.63 -1.48 21.25
CA ASP A 463 34.38 -2.73 21.99
C ASP A 463 33.16 -2.58 22.94
N GLY A 464 32.23 -1.68 22.61
CA GLY A 464 30.94 -1.49 23.28
C GLY A 464 29.89 -0.88 22.33
N ASP A 465 28.65 -0.82 22.81
CA ASP A 465 27.40 -0.56 22.06
C ASP A 465 27.47 0.62 21.05
N ASP A 466 27.54 0.31 19.75
CA ASP A 466 27.67 1.29 18.66
C ASP A 466 26.39 1.49 17.80
N TYR A 467 26.25 2.67 17.20
CA TYR A 467 25.26 2.98 16.15
C TYR A 467 25.98 3.32 14.83
N LEU A 468 26.07 2.36 13.92
CA LEU A 468 26.83 2.46 12.67
C LEU A 468 25.89 2.77 11.49
N ILE A 469 26.16 3.84 10.73
CA ILE A 469 25.33 4.24 9.59
C ILE A 469 26.17 4.37 8.32
N GLY A 470 25.85 3.54 7.32
CA GLY A 470 26.36 3.59 5.96
C GLY A 470 25.89 4.81 5.15
N SER A 471 26.31 4.81 3.90
CA SER A 471 26.02 5.77 2.85
C SER A 471 25.05 5.18 1.82
N ASP A 472 24.84 5.82 0.67
CA ASP A 472 24.06 5.25 -0.43
C ASP A 472 24.94 4.44 -1.42
N GLY A 473 25.95 3.71 -0.91
CA GLY A 473 26.74 2.77 -1.72
C GLY A 473 27.69 1.89 -0.91
N ASP A 474 28.01 0.72 -1.48
CA ASP A 474 28.73 -0.42 -0.91
C ASP A 474 29.66 -0.11 0.31
N ASP A 475 29.12 -0.27 1.51
CA ASP A 475 29.81 -0.07 2.79
C ASP A 475 30.20 -1.42 3.45
N THR A 476 31.17 -1.38 4.38
CA THR A 476 31.53 -2.53 5.21
C THR A 476 31.52 -2.13 6.68
N LEU A 477 30.53 -2.62 7.42
CA LEU A 477 30.25 -2.23 8.80
C LEU A 477 30.75 -3.32 9.75
N TYR A 478 31.86 -3.05 10.45
CA TYR A 478 32.39 -3.94 11.50
C TYR A 478 31.77 -3.58 12.85
N SER A 479 30.89 -4.43 13.37
CA SER A 479 30.19 -4.20 14.65
C SER A 479 31.12 -4.24 15.87
N LYS A 480 32.13 -5.11 15.82
CA LYS A 480 32.86 -5.59 17.00
C LYS A 480 31.94 -6.12 18.12
N ALA A 481 32.25 -5.83 19.38
CA ALA A 481 31.57 -6.33 20.57
C ALA A 481 30.81 -5.20 21.27
N GLY A 482 29.67 -5.52 21.89
CA GLY A 482 28.68 -4.53 22.34
C GLY A 482 27.27 -5.02 22.02
N ASP A 483 26.25 -4.24 22.34
CA ASP A 483 24.89 -4.38 21.80
C ASP A 483 24.70 -3.31 20.69
N ASP A 484 24.95 -3.68 19.43
CA ASP A 484 25.15 -2.70 18.34
C ASP A 484 23.96 -2.62 17.38
N ILE A 485 23.81 -1.49 16.68
CA ILE A 485 22.87 -1.32 15.56
C ILE A 485 23.65 -0.92 14.31
N LEU A 486 23.41 -1.62 13.20
CA LEU A 486 24.05 -1.42 11.91
C LEU A 486 22.99 -1.06 10.88
N VAL A 487 23.15 0.08 10.21
CA VAL A 487 22.23 0.59 9.19
C VAL A 487 22.98 0.77 7.88
N GLY A 488 22.71 -0.06 6.87
CA GLY A 488 23.38 0.00 5.57
C GLY A 488 22.92 1.20 4.73
N LYS A 489 21.65 1.14 4.32
CA LYS A 489 20.88 2.03 3.42
C LYS A 489 20.77 1.49 1.99
N ASN A 490 21.59 1.96 1.05
CA ASN A 490 21.51 1.54 -0.36
C ASN A 490 22.91 1.12 -0.80
N GLY A 491 23.04 0.05 -1.58
CA GLY A 491 24.33 -0.47 -2.01
C GLY A 491 24.66 -1.81 -1.35
N SER A 492 25.69 -2.47 -1.88
CA SER A 492 26.00 -3.86 -1.50
C SER A 492 26.79 -3.91 -0.20
N ASP A 493 26.06 -3.91 0.91
CA ASP A 493 26.65 -3.73 2.23
C ASP A 493 27.14 -5.06 2.82
N THR A 494 28.23 -4.98 3.56
CA THR A 494 28.83 -6.12 4.26
C THR A 494 28.82 -5.87 5.77
N TYR A 495 27.93 -6.57 6.46
CA TYR A 495 27.75 -6.51 7.91
C TYR A 495 28.67 -7.55 8.57
N VAL A 496 29.80 -7.10 9.13
CA VAL A 496 30.82 -7.98 9.73
C VAL A 496 30.66 -8.02 11.25
N ILE A 497 30.36 -9.21 11.79
CA ILE A 497 30.15 -9.40 13.23
C ILE A 497 31.46 -9.86 13.91
N ASP A 498 32.18 -8.90 14.50
CA ASP A 498 33.53 -9.06 15.08
C ASP A 498 33.54 -9.10 16.63
N GLY A 499 32.60 -9.80 17.25
CA GLY A 499 32.51 -9.79 18.71
C GLY A 499 31.35 -10.55 19.33
N VAL A 500 30.95 -10.10 20.52
CA VAL A 500 29.87 -10.67 21.35
C VAL A 500 28.86 -9.58 21.72
N GLY A 501 27.69 -9.99 22.23
CA GLY A 501 26.57 -9.09 22.53
C GLY A 501 25.55 -9.03 21.38
N LYS A 502 24.48 -8.24 21.53
CA LYS A 502 23.40 -8.16 20.55
C LYS A 502 23.85 -7.42 19.29
N LYS A 503 23.23 -7.70 18.15
CA LYS A 503 23.40 -6.97 16.88
C LYS A 503 22.02 -6.76 16.26
N VAL A 504 21.68 -5.52 15.90
CA VAL A 504 20.45 -5.21 15.16
C VAL A 504 20.85 -4.71 13.78
N ILE A 505 20.39 -5.38 12.72
CA ILE A 505 20.70 -4.97 11.35
C ILE A 505 19.43 -4.41 10.69
N ILE A 506 19.56 -3.21 10.16
CA ILE A 506 18.52 -2.44 9.49
C ILE A 506 19.00 -2.13 8.08
N ASP A 507 18.43 -2.82 7.11
CA ASP A 507 18.73 -2.61 5.69
C ASP A 507 17.76 -1.59 5.05
N GLY A 508 18.15 -0.97 3.93
CA GLY A 508 17.40 0.09 3.28
C GLY A 508 16.90 -0.25 1.87
N SER A 509 15.91 0.51 1.41
CA SER A 509 15.24 0.22 0.15
C SER A 509 15.95 0.88 -1.03
N GLN A 510 16.89 0.16 -1.67
CA GLN A 510 17.00 -0.09 -3.13
C GLN A 510 18.44 -0.15 -3.75
N SER A 511 18.59 -1.18 -4.61
CA SER A 511 19.16 -1.13 -5.99
C SER A 511 20.59 -1.63 -6.27
N ASP A 512 20.85 -2.86 -5.88
CA ASP A 512 22.15 -3.50 -6.11
C ASP A 512 22.36 -4.12 -7.49
N ASN A 513 23.63 -4.18 -7.90
CA ASN A 513 24.05 -4.61 -9.23
C ASN A 513 24.37 -6.13 -9.29
N GLY A 514 23.54 -6.95 -8.64
CA GLY A 514 23.71 -8.41 -8.61
C GLY A 514 24.72 -8.93 -7.60
N VAL A 515 25.01 -8.16 -6.55
CA VAL A 515 25.59 -8.63 -5.29
C VAL A 515 24.61 -8.17 -4.24
N GLY A 516 23.85 -9.08 -3.63
CA GLY A 516 23.00 -8.72 -2.50
C GLY A 516 23.83 -8.58 -1.21
N ASP A 517 23.21 -8.07 -0.16
CA ASP A 517 23.89 -7.83 1.11
C ASP A 517 24.53 -9.08 1.70
N THR A 518 25.61 -8.88 2.44
CA THR A 518 26.41 -9.96 3.04
C THR A 518 26.41 -9.85 4.56
N LEU A 519 25.93 -10.89 5.23
CA LEU A 519 26.18 -11.11 6.65
C LEU A 519 27.42 -11.99 6.83
N ASP A 520 28.50 -11.41 7.35
CA ASP A 520 29.78 -12.10 7.59
C ASP A 520 29.96 -12.39 9.08
N LEU A 521 29.85 -13.67 9.45
CA LEU A 521 30.04 -14.15 10.81
C LEU A 521 31.44 -14.74 11.07
N SER A 522 32.37 -14.66 10.10
CA SER A 522 33.68 -15.33 10.17
C SER A 522 34.56 -14.90 11.36
N MET A 523 34.22 -13.80 12.03
CA MET A 523 34.93 -13.26 13.20
C MET A 523 34.24 -13.53 14.55
N VAL A 524 33.07 -14.20 14.59
CA VAL A 524 32.32 -14.47 15.83
C VAL A 524 33.12 -15.38 16.79
N PRO A 525 33.34 -15.00 18.06
CA PRO A 525 34.19 -15.76 18.98
C PRO A 525 33.63 -17.12 19.45
N THR A 526 34.44 -18.17 19.32
CA THR A 526 34.10 -19.59 19.63
C THR A 526 33.78 -19.91 21.11
N SER A 527 33.65 -18.92 21.99
CA SER A 527 33.37 -19.11 23.43
C SER A 527 31.99 -18.63 23.87
N SER A 528 31.28 -17.90 23.01
CA SER A 528 29.99 -17.27 23.26
C SER A 528 29.54 -16.59 21.97
N GLY A 529 28.41 -17.02 21.38
CA GLY A 529 27.85 -16.35 20.20
C GLY A 529 27.41 -14.91 20.47
N ALA A 530 27.35 -14.10 19.41
CA ALA A 530 26.67 -12.80 19.38
C ALA A 530 25.18 -13.00 19.09
N ASP A 531 24.29 -12.17 19.62
CA ASP A 531 22.84 -12.36 19.47
C ASP A 531 22.28 -11.45 18.36
N ILE A 532 22.10 -11.99 17.15
CA ILE A 532 21.83 -11.19 15.94
C ILE A 532 20.33 -11.16 15.63
N ASP A 533 19.73 -9.99 15.68
CA ASP A 533 18.32 -9.70 15.42
C ASP A 533 18.21 -8.88 14.12
N LEU A 534 17.96 -9.54 13.00
CA LEU A 534 17.63 -8.86 11.75
C LEU A 534 16.20 -8.34 11.87
N ALA A 535 15.89 -7.14 11.36
CA ALA A 535 14.54 -6.58 11.44
C ALA A 535 13.43 -7.43 10.75
N SER A 536 13.80 -8.51 10.05
CA SER A 536 12.92 -9.55 9.51
C SER A 536 13.31 -11.00 9.91
N GLY A 537 14.18 -11.20 10.92
CA GLY A 537 14.36 -12.46 11.66
C GLY A 537 15.79 -12.80 12.11
N GLY A 538 16.02 -13.01 13.42
CA GLY A 538 17.29 -13.58 13.93
C GLY A 538 17.31 -13.91 15.43
N ASN A 539 18.35 -14.64 15.87
CA ASN A 539 19.00 -14.64 17.21
C ASN A 539 20.12 -15.72 17.23
N VAL A 540 21.26 -15.52 17.92
CA VAL A 540 22.43 -16.41 17.79
C VAL A 540 23.16 -16.74 19.13
N GLY A 541 23.57 -18.01 19.27
CA GLY A 541 24.37 -18.57 20.38
C GLY A 541 23.64 -19.66 21.19
N GLN A 542 24.27 -20.73 21.71
CA GLN A 542 25.68 -21.16 21.61
C GLN A 542 25.96 -22.10 20.42
N ASP A 543 24.94 -22.44 19.65
CA ASP A 543 25.04 -23.02 18.29
C ASP A 543 24.37 -21.98 17.36
N ILE A 544 24.92 -21.73 16.16
CA ILE A 544 24.52 -20.57 15.34
C ILE A 544 23.35 -20.93 14.41
N GLN A 545 22.31 -20.10 14.39
CA GLN A 545 21.15 -20.19 13.50
C GLN A 545 20.91 -18.82 12.84
N VAL A 546 21.33 -18.68 11.58
CA VAL A 546 21.11 -17.48 10.76
C VAL A 546 20.01 -17.76 9.78
N GLN A 547 18.86 -17.07 9.88
CA GLN A 547 17.77 -17.16 8.92
C GLN A 547 17.54 -15.81 8.27
N LEU A 548 17.64 -15.77 6.95
CA LEU A 548 17.28 -14.59 6.16
C LEU A 548 15.84 -14.81 5.66
N GLY A 549 15.03 -13.76 5.65
CA GLY A 549 13.57 -13.92 5.82
C GLY A 549 12.82 -14.64 4.69
N ALA A 550 12.26 -15.80 5.02
CA ALA A 550 10.85 -16.14 4.75
C ALA A 550 10.29 -16.90 5.97
N ASN A 551 8.98 -16.81 6.24
CA ASN A 551 8.35 -17.32 7.48
C ASN A 551 8.28 -18.86 7.59
N ASP A 552 9.41 -19.55 7.72
CA ASP A 552 9.48 -20.80 8.49
C ASP A 552 10.83 -20.89 9.20
N THR A 553 10.82 -21.25 10.48
CA THR A 553 11.94 -21.13 11.44
C THR A 553 13.27 -21.84 11.08
N LYS A 554 13.42 -22.49 9.90
CA LYS A 554 14.64 -23.22 9.41
C LYS A 554 14.75 -23.43 7.87
N GLY A 555 15.63 -22.72 7.13
CA GLY A 555 16.37 -23.30 5.95
C GLY A 555 16.88 -22.40 4.77
N ALA A 556 18.07 -22.65 4.17
CA ALA A 556 19.01 -21.79 3.34
C ALA A 556 18.53 -21.08 2.02
N LEU A 557 19.41 -20.80 1.03
CA LEU A 557 19.47 -19.51 0.27
C LEU A 557 19.98 -19.66 -1.23
N ILE A 558 19.13 -19.33 -2.25
CA ILE A 558 18.85 -20.04 -3.55
C ILE A 558 19.84 -19.72 -4.78
N VAL A 559 19.41 -19.16 -5.99
CA VAL A 559 19.98 -18.14 -7.03
C VAL A 559 18.97 -17.71 -8.22
N PRO A 560 18.56 -16.40 -8.51
CA PRO A 560 17.14 -16.12 -8.88
C PRO A 560 16.73 -16.15 -10.35
N LYS A 561 15.47 -16.54 -10.57
CA LYS A 561 14.80 -16.53 -11.88
C LYS A 561 13.39 -16.01 -11.80
N PHE A 562 12.97 -15.28 -12.83
CA PHE A 562 11.65 -14.68 -12.92
C PHE A 562 10.98 -14.91 -14.26
N ASN A 563 9.70 -15.26 -14.24
CA ASN A 563 8.84 -15.24 -15.43
C ASN A 563 7.85 -14.09 -15.32
N ILE A 564 8.19 -12.95 -15.91
CA ILE A 564 7.41 -11.72 -15.85
C ILE A 564 6.45 -11.66 -17.05
N MET A 565 5.16 -11.79 -16.78
CA MET A 565 4.10 -11.51 -17.74
C MET A 565 3.58 -10.08 -17.52
N LEU A 566 3.78 -9.21 -18.51
CA LEU A 566 3.16 -7.89 -18.53
C LEU A 566 1.87 -7.95 -19.34
N ILE A 567 0.75 -7.64 -18.70
CA ILE A 567 -0.55 -7.47 -19.33
C ILE A 567 -0.78 -5.96 -19.42
N LEU A 568 -0.56 -5.41 -20.61
CA LEU A 568 -0.46 -3.97 -20.85
C LEU A 568 -1.63 -3.49 -21.69
N ASP A 569 -2.21 -2.38 -21.25
CA ASP A 569 -3.30 -1.73 -21.94
C ASP A 569 -2.76 -0.89 -23.10
N VAL A 570 -3.27 -1.14 -24.31
CA VAL A 570 -2.97 -0.32 -25.49
C VAL A 570 -4.23 0.33 -26.07
N SER A 571 -5.27 0.48 -25.25
CA SER A 571 -6.54 1.13 -25.57
C SER A 571 -6.38 2.56 -26.10
N GLY A 572 -7.46 3.14 -26.64
CA GLY A 572 -7.44 4.50 -27.18
C GLY A 572 -7.13 5.61 -26.15
N SER A 573 -7.39 5.39 -24.85
CA SER A 573 -7.10 6.34 -23.75
C SER A 573 -5.61 6.45 -23.45
N MET A 574 -4.88 5.34 -23.61
CA MET A 574 -3.42 5.30 -23.52
C MET A 574 -2.72 6.28 -24.49
N GLY A 575 -3.40 6.70 -25.56
CA GLY A 575 -2.92 7.70 -26.51
C GLY A 575 -3.02 9.15 -26.05
N TRP A 576 -3.58 9.43 -24.87
CA TRP A 576 -3.83 10.79 -24.39
C TRP A 576 -2.58 11.42 -23.77
N ASP A 577 -2.46 12.74 -23.92
CA ASP A 577 -1.35 13.53 -23.39
C ASP A 577 -1.40 13.61 -21.86
N THR A 578 -0.25 13.48 -21.21
CA THR A 578 -0.05 13.72 -19.77
C THR A 578 0.34 15.18 -19.52
N TYR A 579 0.47 15.58 -18.24
CA TYR A 579 0.83 16.95 -17.87
C TYR A 579 2.22 17.39 -18.35
N ASP A 580 3.16 16.45 -18.58
CA ASP A 580 4.52 16.74 -19.07
C ASP A 580 4.62 16.79 -20.62
N GLY A 581 3.54 16.47 -21.33
CA GLY A 581 3.48 16.45 -22.80
C GLY A 581 3.95 15.14 -23.45
N THR A 582 4.12 14.06 -22.67
CA THR A 582 4.18 12.67 -23.16
C THR A 582 2.79 12.04 -23.25
N THR A 583 2.65 10.80 -23.72
CA THR A 583 1.37 10.06 -23.67
C THR A 583 1.33 9.10 -22.50
N ARG A 584 0.13 8.69 -22.06
CA ARG A 584 -0.03 7.66 -21.01
C ARG A 584 0.63 6.33 -21.37
N LEU A 585 0.50 5.89 -22.63
CA LEU A 585 1.23 4.75 -23.19
C LEU A 585 2.74 4.93 -23.08
N SER A 586 3.26 6.15 -23.25
CA SER A 586 4.70 6.41 -23.07
C SER A 586 5.13 6.24 -21.62
N LYS A 587 4.26 6.53 -20.64
CA LYS A 587 4.54 6.35 -19.20
C LYS A 587 4.39 4.91 -18.74
N GLU A 588 3.39 4.19 -19.23
CA GLU A 588 3.29 2.75 -19.02
C GLU A 588 4.49 2.03 -19.64
N VAL A 589 4.88 2.39 -20.87
CA VAL A 589 6.08 1.86 -21.52
C VAL A 589 7.35 2.20 -20.74
N GLU A 590 7.50 3.43 -20.22
CA GLU A 590 8.64 3.83 -19.38
C GLU A 590 8.70 2.98 -18.09
N ALA A 591 7.58 2.83 -17.38
CA ALA A 591 7.47 2.02 -16.18
C ALA A 591 7.72 0.52 -16.45
N ALA A 592 7.07 -0.06 -17.47
CA ALA A 592 7.24 -1.46 -17.88
C ALA A 592 8.69 -1.75 -18.30
N GLN A 593 9.34 -0.83 -19.02
CA GLN A 593 10.76 -0.96 -19.35
C GLN A 593 11.63 -0.95 -18.09
N LYS A 594 11.36 -0.05 -17.13
CA LYS A 594 12.09 0.03 -15.87
C LYS A 594 11.90 -1.21 -15.02
N LEU A 595 10.68 -1.71 -14.85
CA LEU A 595 10.39 -2.93 -14.10
C LEU A 595 11.17 -4.13 -14.62
N LEU A 596 11.13 -4.35 -15.95
CA LEU A 596 11.89 -5.42 -16.59
C LEU A 596 13.40 -5.23 -16.44
N GLN A 597 13.89 -3.98 -16.41
CA GLN A 597 15.29 -3.67 -16.14
C GLN A 597 15.67 -3.97 -14.69
N GLU A 598 14.87 -3.60 -13.70
CA GLU A 598 15.15 -3.89 -12.28
C GLU A 598 15.10 -5.40 -11.99
N TYR A 599 14.08 -6.13 -12.48
CA TYR A 599 14.08 -7.60 -12.37
C TYR A 599 15.29 -8.24 -13.04
N SER A 600 15.80 -7.66 -14.14
CA SER A 600 17.02 -8.16 -14.81
C SER A 600 18.33 -7.84 -14.09
N LYS A 601 18.30 -7.08 -12.99
CA LYS A 601 19.40 -6.96 -12.03
C LYS A 601 19.34 -8.04 -10.96
N LEU A 602 18.13 -8.35 -10.49
CA LEU A 602 17.87 -9.34 -9.45
C LEU A 602 18.16 -10.76 -9.96
N GLY A 603 17.73 -11.10 -11.18
CA GLY A 603 17.88 -12.46 -11.69
C GLY A 603 17.64 -12.63 -13.19
N ASP A 604 17.56 -13.89 -13.61
CA ASP A 604 17.33 -14.27 -15.00
C ASP A 604 15.83 -14.03 -15.36
N VAL A 605 15.53 -13.16 -16.33
CA VAL A 605 14.14 -12.73 -16.64
C VAL A 605 13.62 -13.21 -18.00
N ALA A 606 12.56 -14.00 -17.95
CA ALA A 606 11.71 -14.33 -19.08
C ALA A 606 10.53 -13.34 -19.15
N VAL A 607 10.24 -12.79 -20.34
CA VAL A 607 9.13 -11.83 -20.52
C VAL A 607 8.04 -12.39 -21.44
N LYS A 608 6.79 -12.22 -21.05
CA LYS A 608 5.62 -12.34 -21.93
C LYS A 608 4.89 -11.01 -21.98
N LEU A 609 4.58 -10.52 -23.17
CA LEU A 609 3.74 -9.33 -23.36
C LEU A 609 2.35 -9.77 -23.82
N VAL A 610 1.33 -9.38 -23.06
CA VAL A 610 -0.09 -9.57 -23.37
C VAL A 610 -0.67 -8.18 -23.59
N LEU A 611 -0.75 -7.77 -24.86
CA LEU A 611 -1.28 -6.46 -25.23
C LEU A 611 -2.78 -6.56 -25.47
N PHE A 612 -3.58 -5.75 -24.78
CA PHE A 612 -5.03 -5.75 -24.96
C PHE A 612 -5.56 -4.37 -25.29
N SER A 613 -6.63 -4.35 -26.08
CA SER A 613 -7.50 -3.20 -26.24
C SER A 613 -8.95 -3.69 -26.31
N SER A 614 -9.64 -3.60 -27.46
CA SER A 614 -11.00 -4.14 -27.62
C SER A 614 -11.07 -5.68 -27.67
N ASP A 615 -9.91 -6.31 -27.80
CA ASP A 615 -9.62 -7.75 -27.75
C ASP A 615 -8.11 -7.85 -27.44
N ILE A 616 -7.49 -9.02 -27.51
CA ILE A 616 -6.01 -9.07 -27.64
C ILE A 616 -5.61 -8.28 -28.90
N SER A 617 -4.78 -7.25 -28.72
CA SER A 617 -4.57 -6.21 -29.72
C SER A 617 -4.03 -6.79 -31.02
N ASN A 618 -4.44 -6.23 -32.16
CA ASN A 618 -3.88 -6.62 -33.46
C ASN A 618 -2.36 -6.36 -33.53
N GLN A 619 -1.84 -5.48 -32.67
CA GLN A 619 -0.41 -5.24 -32.48
C GLN A 619 0.32 -6.45 -31.90
N ALA A 620 -0.37 -7.31 -31.14
CA ALA A 620 0.17 -8.59 -30.65
C ALA A 620 0.53 -9.57 -31.79
N GLN A 621 0.11 -9.34 -33.04
CA GLN A 621 0.62 -10.10 -34.20
C GLN A 621 2.06 -9.72 -34.58
N ASN A 622 2.54 -8.54 -34.18
CA ASN A 622 3.94 -8.12 -34.30
C ASN A 622 4.77 -8.54 -33.07
N VAL A 623 4.10 -8.91 -31.97
CA VAL A 623 4.70 -9.48 -30.77
C VAL A 623 4.84 -11.00 -30.96
N PRO A 624 5.99 -11.62 -30.62
CA PRO A 624 6.12 -13.06 -30.54
C PRO A 624 5.11 -13.62 -29.55
N GLN A 625 4.39 -14.66 -29.97
CA GLN A 625 3.49 -15.42 -29.08
C GLN A 625 4.28 -16.21 -28.01
N ASN A 626 5.55 -16.45 -28.31
CA ASN A 626 6.59 -17.06 -27.47
C ASN A 626 7.10 -16.11 -26.38
N TRP A 627 7.72 -16.65 -25.32
CA TRP A 627 8.44 -15.85 -24.33
C TRP A 627 9.66 -15.17 -24.99
N MET A 628 10.17 -14.12 -24.36
CA MET A 628 11.28 -13.34 -24.91
C MET A 628 12.17 -12.73 -23.83
N SER A 629 13.40 -12.38 -24.21
CA SER A 629 14.29 -11.61 -23.34
C SER A 629 13.81 -10.18 -23.14
N VAL A 630 14.23 -9.57 -22.04
CA VAL A 630 13.99 -8.16 -21.69
C VAL A 630 14.31 -7.21 -22.85
N ASP A 631 15.49 -7.32 -23.48
CA ASP A 631 15.87 -6.52 -24.68
C ASP A 631 14.82 -6.55 -25.81
N LYS A 632 14.24 -7.73 -26.04
CA LYS A 632 13.30 -7.97 -27.13
C LYS A 632 11.91 -7.47 -26.77
N ALA A 633 11.51 -7.59 -25.50
CA ALA A 633 10.30 -6.96 -24.96
C ALA A 633 10.40 -5.43 -25.03
N ILE A 634 11.49 -4.83 -24.51
CA ILE A 634 11.77 -3.38 -24.60
C ILE A 634 11.72 -2.90 -26.07
N GLY A 635 12.32 -3.65 -27.00
CA GLY A 635 12.25 -3.35 -28.43
C GLY A 635 10.83 -3.34 -29.01
N MET A 636 9.87 -4.01 -28.38
CA MET A 636 8.46 -4.04 -28.78
C MET A 636 7.63 -2.97 -28.08
N LEU A 637 7.87 -2.74 -26.77
CA LEU A 637 7.26 -1.65 -26.01
C LEU A 637 7.47 -0.28 -26.70
N ASN A 638 8.66 -0.05 -27.27
CA ASN A 638 8.98 1.17 -28.03
C ASN A 638 8.21 1.35 -29.36
N ASN A 639 7.44 0.36 -29.81
CA ASN A 639 6.68 0.40 -31.07
C ASN A 639 5.16 0.30 -30.87
N LEU A 640 4.68 0.33 -29.62
CA LEU A 640 3.26 0.31 -29.30
C LEU A 640 2.60 1.63 -29.72
N TYR A 641 1.31 1.54 -30.06
CA TYR A 641 0.45 2.69 -30.29
C TYR A 641 -0.94 2.44 -29.70
N ALA A 642 -1.65 3.51 -29.35
CA ALA A 642 -3.00 3.41 -28.81
C ALA A 642 -4.03 3.05 -29.89
N ASP A 643 -4.83 1.98 -29.69
CA ASP A 643 -5.99 1.62 -30.51
C ASP A 643 -7.10 0.92 -29.70
N GLY A 644 -8.33 0.88 -30.21
CA GLY A 644 -9.41 0.08 -29.58
C GLY A 644 -10.03 0.67 -28.30
N THR A 645 -10.73 -0.19 -27.55
CA THR A 645 -11.34 0.05 -26.24
C THR A 645 -10.55 -0.70 -25.15
N THR A 646 -11.11 -0.96 -23.97
CA THR A 646 -10.42 -1.64 -22.85
C THR A 646 -11.19 -2.91 -22.48
N ASN A 647 -10.58 -4.10 -22.59
CA ASN A 647 -11.27 -5.38 -22.44
C ASN A 647 -10.51 -6.35 -21.51
N TYR A 648 -10.87 -6.34 -20.22
CA TYR A 648 -10.19 -7.16 -19.20
C TYR A 648 -10.45 -8.65 -19.41
N VAL A 649 -11.66 -9.04 -19.82
CA VAL A 649 -12.01 -10.43 -20.16
C VAL A 649 -11.08 -11.01 -21.23
N SER A 650 -10.83 -10.28 -22.33
CA SER A 650 -9.90 -10.70 -23.38
C SER A 650 -8.44 -10.67 -22.90
N ALA A 651 -8.06 -9.70 -22.06
CA ALA A 651 -6.74 -9.62 -21.48
C ALA A 651 -6.40 -10.87 -20.64
N ILE A 652 -7.29 -11.25 -19.71
CA ILE A 652 -7.10 -12.41 -18.82
C ILE A 652 -7.18 -13.74 -19.57
N ASN A 653 -8.16 -13.92 -20.47
CA ASN A 653 -8.23 -15.12 -21.31
C ASN A 653 -7.00 -15.26 -22.22
N GLY A 654 -6.52 -14.15 -22.79
CA GLY A 654 -5.29 -14.11 -23.57
C GLY A 654 -4.04 -14.37 -22.73
N ALA A 655 -3.98 -13.87 -21.50
CA ALA A 655 -2.88 -14.11 -20.57
C ALA A 655 -2.73 -15.59 -20.24
N MET A 656 -3.82 -16.26 -19.80
CA MET A 656 -3.83 -17.71 -19.58
C MET A 656 -3.38 -18.48 -20.83
N GLN A 657 -3.90 -18.13 -22.00
CA GLN A 657 -3.55 -18.79 -23.26
C GLN A 657 -2.10 -18.53 -23.73
N LEU A 658 -1.52 -17.38 -23.40
CA LEU A 658 -0.17 -16.97 -23.82
C LEU A 658 0.91 -17.40 -22.83
N PHE A 659 0.59 -17.57 -21.55
CA PHE A 659 1.51 -18.09 -20.54
C PHE A 659 2.00 -19.50 -20.91
N ASP A 660 1.04 -20.39 -21.20
CA ASP A 660 1.24 -21.79 -21.59
C ASP A 660 2.06 -21.98 -22.88
N GLN A 661 2.28 -20.91 -23.65
CA GLN A 661 3.22 -20.90 -24.77
C GLN A 661 4.66 -20.75 -24.27
N LYS A 662 5.05 -21.67 -23.38
CA LYS A 662 6.40 -21.87 -22.84
C LYS A 662 7.32 -22.34 -23.96
N ASP A 663 8.26 -21.49 -24.36
CA ASP A 663 9.36 -21.84 -25.25
C ASP A 663 10.70 -21.44 -24.61
N GLY A 664 11.82 -21.62 -25.33
CA GLY A 664 13.17 -21.67 -24.76
C GLY A 664 13.76 -20.39 -24.15
N THR A 665 12.93 -19.43 -23.73
CA THR A 665 13.32 -18.37 -22.77
C THR A 665 12.48 -18.35 -21.50
N PHE A 666 11.41 -19.14 -21.40
CA PHE A 666 10.69 -19.37 -20.14
C PHE A 666 11.54 -20.21 -19.19
N PHE A 667 11.47 -19.90 -17.90
CA PHE A 667 12.13 -20.67 -16.87
C PHE A 667 11.12 -21.56 -16.16
N ASP A 668 11.22 -22.88 -16.34
CA ASP A 668 10.30 -23.81 -15.67
C ASP A 668 10.29 -23.70 -14.13
N ASN A 669 11.29 -23.02 -13.59
CA ASN A 669 11.64 -22.91 -12.19
C ASN A 669 11.97 -21.47 -11.75
N GLY A 670 11.38 -20.49 -12.43
CA GLY A 670 11.45 -19.08 -12.05
C GLY A 670 10.17 -18.63 -11.37
N ALA A 671 10.30 -17.77 -10.37
CA ALA A 671 9.21 -17.10 -9.69
C ALA A 671 8.34 -16.36 -10.72
N ASN A 672 7.11 -16.82 -10.90
CA ASN A 672 6.23 -16.25 -11.91
C ASN A 672 5.55 -15.00 -11.33
N ARG A 673 5.55 -13.92 -12.11
CA ARG A 673 4.90 -12.65 -11.76
C ARG A 673 4.06 -12.18 -12.93
N VAL A 674 2.83 -11.76 -12.66
CA VAL A 674 2.01 -11.00 -13.59
C VAL A 674 1.96 -9.56 -13.12
N TYR A 675 2.09 -8.61 -14.05
CA TYR A 675 1.77 -7.20 -13.83
C TYR A 675 0.72 -6.79 -14.84
N PHE A 676 -0.49 -6.55 -14.33
CA PHE A 676 -1.60 -5.99 -15.07
C PHE A 676 -1.59 -4.46 -14.94
N MET A 677 -1.63 -3.76 -16.06
CA MET A 677 -1.51 -2.32 -16.16
C MET A 677 -2.62 -1.78 -17.07
N SER A 678 -3.37 -0.77 -16.62
CA SER A 678 -4.40 -0.10 -17.42
C SER A 678 -4.66 1.34 -16.97
N ASP A 679 -5.08 2.21 -17.92
CA ASP A 679 -5.48 3.58 -17.64
C ASP A 679 -7.01 3.84 -17.65
N GLY A 680 -7.81 2.80 -17.89
CA GLY A 680 -9.25 2.92 -18.03
C GLY A 680 -10.02 1.70 -17.51
N GLU A 681 -11.27 1.93 -17.11
CA GLU A 681 -12.20 0.86 -16.77
C GLU A 681 -12.52 -0.01 -18.01
N PRO A 682 -12.76 -1.33 -17.85
CA PRO A 682 -13.21 -2.18 -18.93
C PRO A 682 -14.53 -1.70 -19.55
N SER A 683 -14.71 -1.92 -20.84
CA SER A 683 -15.96 -1.59 -21.54
C SER A 683 -17.11 -2.44 -21.00
N LEU A 684 -18.33 -1.90 -21.03
CA LEU A 684 -19.52 -2.58 -20.48
C LEU A 684 -19.71 -4.03 -21.00
N GLY A 685 -19.53 -5.01 -20.10
CA GLY A 685 -19.60 -6.44 -20.38
C GLY A 685 -18.27 -7.08 -20.76
N GLU A 686 -17.16 -6.36 -20.58
CA GLU A 686 -15.77 -6.79 -20.75
C GLU A 686 -14.99 -6.78 -19.40
N GLU A 687 -15.68 -6.49 -18.29
CA GLU A 687 -15.21 -6.73 -16.92
C GLU A 687 -15.26 -8.22 -16.54
N ILE A 688 -14.39 -8.61 -15.60
CA ILE A 688 -14.21 -10.01 -15.16
C ILE A 688 -15.41 -10.42 -14.31
N ASP A 689 -16.09 -11.50 -14.71
CA ASP A 689 -17.15 -12.10 -13.89
C ASP A 689 -16.58 -13.13 -12.91
N GLU A 690 -17.39 -13.48 -11.90
CA GLU A 690 -17.08 -14.47 -10.86
C GLU A 690 -16.55 -15.80 -11.45
N ILE A 691 -17.03 -16.22 -12.62
CA ILE A 691 -16.62 -17.48 -13.26
C ILE A 691 -15.21 -17.35 -13.85
N LEU A 692 -14.90 -16.23 -14.51
CA LEU A 692 -13.58 -15.96 -15.07
C LEU A 692 -12.55 -15.67 -13.97
N GLN A 693 -12.94 -14.97 -12.90
CA GLN A 693 -12.11 -14.77 -11.71
C GLN A 693 -11.65 -16.12 -11.14
N HIS A 694 -12.59 -17.02 -10.84
CA HIS A 694 -12.24 -18.37 -10.37
C HIS A 694 -11.34 -19.14 -11.35
N GLN A 695 -11.51 -18.95 -12.67
CA GLN A 695 -10.62 -19.59 -13.65
C GLN A 695 -9.21 -18.99 -13.64
N TRP A 696 -9.11 -17.67 -13.48
CA TRP A 696 -7.86 -16.95 -13.36
C TRP A 696 -7.09 -17.32 -12.08
N GLU A 697 -7.74 -17.31 -10.93
CA GLU A 697 -7.12 -17.70 -9.65
C GLU A 697 -6.66 -19.16 -9.67
N ASN A 698 -7.48 -20.09 -10.16
CA ASN A 698 -7.06 -21.50 -10.34
C ASN A 698 -5.86 -21.63 -11.29
N PHE A 699 -5.79 -20.81 -12.33
CA PHE A 699 -4.66 -20.75 -13.25
C PHE A 699 -3.40 -20.19 -12.55
N LEU A 700 -3.50 -19.08 -11.83
CA LEU A 700 -2.38 -18.50 -11.08
C LEU A 700 -1.83 -19.48 -10.04
N ILE A 701 -2.70 -20.18 -9.30
CA ILE A 701 -2.31 -21.24 -8.35
C ILE A 701 -1.61 -22.40 -9.08
N GLN A 702 -2.17 -22.91 -10.17
CA GLN A 702 -1.60 -24.04 -10.92
C GLN A 702 -0.21 -23.72 -11.50
N HIS A 703 0.09 -22.44 -11.74
CA HIS A 703 1.31 -21.99 -12.41
C HIS A 703 2.26 -21.20 -11.48
N ASP A 704 2.00 -21.16 -10.17
CA ASP A 704 2.80 -20.47 -9.15
C ASP A 704 3.08 -18.99 -9.51
N ILE A 705 2.00 -18.23 -9.75
CA ILE A 705 2.03 -16.85 -10.23
C ILE A 705 1.48 -15.89 -9.18
N ILE A 706 2.30 -14.91 -8.78
CA ILE A 706 1.83 -13.70 -8.09
C ILE A 706 1.35 -12.70 -9.14
N ALA A 707 0.11 -12.25 -9.07
CA ALA A 707 -0.45 -11.24 -9.95
C ALA A 707 -0.60 -9.89 -9.23
N ASN A 708 0.08 -8.88 -9.75
CA ASN A 708 -0.08 -7.48 -9.37
C ASN A 708 -1.00 -6.79 -10.38
N ALA A 709 -1.89 -5.91 -9.92
CA ALA A 709 -2.73 -5.09 -10.78
C ALA A 709 -2.62 -3.61 -10.41
N ILE A 710 -2.42 -2.76 -11.42
CA ILE A 710 -2.18 -1.32 -11.26
C ILE A 710 -3.07 -0.55 -12.22
N GLY A 711 -3.91 0.32 -11.65
CA GLY A 711 -4.62 1.35 -12.37
C GLY A 711 -3.88 2.68 -12.32
N PHE A 712 -3.88 3.43 -13.41
CA PHE A 712 -3.32 4.78 -13.46
C PHE A 712 -4.18 5.69 -14.34
N GLY A 713 -3.80 6.96 -14.50
CA GLY A 713 -4.58 7.88 -15.33
C GLY A 713 -5.96 8.17 -14.74
N ASP A 714 -7.03 7.74 -15.42
CA ASP A 714 -8.41 8.09 -15.07
C ASP A 714 -9.16 7.02 -14.25
N ILE A 715 -8.53 5.89 -13.92
CA ILE A 715 -9.13 4.88 -13.03
C ILE A 715 -9.34 5.49 -11.62
N GLN A 716 -10.60 5.59 -11.20
CA GLN A 716 -11.01 6.19 -9.91
C GLN A 716 -11.35 5.12 -8.85
N GLU A 717 -11.70 3.90 -9.26
CA GLU A 717 -12.06 2.80 -8.37
C GLU A 717 -11.24 1.54 -8.68
N LEU A 718 -10.99 0.72 -7.66
CA LEU A 718 -10.18 -0.50 -7.81
C LEU A 718 -10.99 -1.75 -8.15
N TYR A 719 -12.32 -1.64 -8.19
CA TYR A 719 -13.25 -2.76 -8.24
C TYR A 719 -13.01 -3.74 -9.41
N ASN A 720 -12.66 -3.23 -10.59
CA ASN A 720 -12.41 -4.07 -11.77
C ASN A 720 -10.98 -4.62 -11.87
N LEU A 721 -10.04 -4.05 -11.11
CA LEU A 721 -8.64 -4.52 -11.01
C LEU A 721 -8.48 -5.58 -9.90
N GLU A 722 -9.37 -5.56 -8.93
CA GLU A 722 -9.36 -6.42 -7.75
C GLU A 722 -9.44 -7.93 -8.10
N PRO A 723 -10.32 -8.39 -9.01
CA PRO A 723 -10.33 -9.80 -9.47
C PRO A 723 -9.08 -10.26 -10.23
N ILE A 724 -8.10 -9.39 -10.45
CA ILE A 724 -6.85 -9.67 -11.17
C ILE A 724 -5.68 -9.87 -10.22
N ALA A 725 -5.66 -9.16 -9.09
CA ALA A 725 -4.56 -9.16 -8.12
C ALA A 725 -4.64 -10.38 -7.18
N PHE A 726 -3.52 -11.08 -6.99
CA PHE A 726 -3.51 -12.37 -6.31
C PHE A 726 -2.08 -12.75 -5.83
N ASP A 727 -1.94 -13.26 -4.61
CA ASP A 727 -0.63 -13.49 -3.97
C ASP A 727 -0.03 -14.89 -4.16
N GLY A 728 -0.74 -15.82 -4.81
CA GLY A 728 -0.30 -17.20 -5.01
C GLY A 728 -0.58 -18.16 -3.84
N THR A 729 -0.98 -17.67 -2.66
CA THR A 729 -0.87 -18.41 -1.39
C THR A 729 -2.20 -18.64 -0.66
N ARG A 730 -3.03 -19.57 -1.18
CA ARG A 730 -3.75 -20.66 -0.43
C ARG A 730 -5.04 -21.11 -1.12
N LEU A 731 -5.30 -22.42 -1.08
CA LEU A 731 -6.65 -22.99 -0.98
C LEU A 731 -6.65 -24.19 -0.02
N ASP A 732 -7.21 -24.01 1.19
CA ASP A 732 -7.46 -25.10 2.15
C ASP A 732 -8.89 -25.70 2.02
N ASP A 733 -9.82 -25.04 1.31
CA ASP A 733 -11.20 -25.53 1.08
C ASP A 733 -11.79 -24.96 -0.23
N ILE A 734 -12.50 -25.81 -0.99
CA ILE A 734 -13.15 -25.46 -2.27
C ILE A 734 -14.51 -24.75 -2.11
N ASN A 735 -14.86 -24.31 -0.89
CA ASN A 735 -16.12 -23.60 -0.58
C ASN A 735 -15.89 -22.33 0.26
N ALA A 736 -14.64 -21.88 0.41
CA ALA A 736 -14.33 -20.61 1.05
C ALA A 736 -14.43 -19.50 0.00
N ASP A 737 -15.49 -18.68 0.08
CA ASP A 737 -15.72 -17.53 -0.80
C ASP A 737 -14.64 -16.45 -0.59
N HIS A 738 -14.21 -15.83 -1.68
CA HIS A 738 -13.05 -14.95 -1.74
C HIS A 738 -13.42 -13.56 -1.17
N SER A 739 -12.66 -13.08 -0.20
CA SER A 739 -12.81 -11.73 0.35
C SER A 739 -11.82 -10.79 -0.31
N ILE A 740 -12.32 -9.64 -0.74
CA ILE A 740 -11.58 -8.65 -1.53
C ILE A 740 -10.20 -8.28 -0.95
N GLY A 741 -9.16 -8.31 -1.80
CA GLY A 741 -7.85 -7.68 -1.60
C GLY A 741 -6.88 -8.38 -0.62
N GLN A 742 -5.98 -9.22 -1.15
CA GLN A 742 -4.83 -9.77 -0.40
C GLN A 742 -3.47 -9.30 -0.95
N ILE A 743 -3.38 -9.03 -2.26
CA ILE A 743 -2.60 -7.88 -2.76
C ILE A 743 -3.60 -6.79 -3.09
N ALA A 744 -3.46 -5.62 -2.48
CA ALA A 744 -4.28 -4.47 -2.85
C ALA A 744 -3.85 -4.01 -4.26
N PRO A 745 -4.73 -3.99 -5.27
CA PRO A 745 -4.40 -3.38 -6.55
C PRO A 745 -4.10 -1.89 -6.32
N ALA A 746 -3.07 -1.36 -6.98
CA ALA A 746 -2.65 0.02 -6.75
C ALA A 746 -3.38 0.98 -7.69
N LEU A 747 -3.78 2.15 -7.17
CA LEU A 747 -4.03 3.32 -8.01
C LEU A 747 -2.79 4.20 -7.99
N GLN A 748 -2.35 4.64 -9.18
CA GLN A 748 -1.30 5.63 -9.34
C GLN A 748 -1.83 6.86 -10.11
N PRO A 749 -2.52 7.80 -9.44
CA PRO A 749 -3.14 8.97 -10.08
C PRO A 749 -2.11 9.92 -10.68
N ASP A 750 -0.95 10.09 -10.01
CA ASP A 750 0.19 10.78 -10.59
C ASP A 750 0.97 9.81 -11.48
N ILE A 751 0.61 9.78 -12.77
CA ILE A 751 1.24 8.92 -13.77
C ILE A 751 2.76 9.14 -13.91
N SER A 752 3.28 10.29 -13.44
CA SER A 752 4.73 10.57 -13.37
C SER A 752 5.47 9.68 -12.38
N LYS A 753 4.75 9.08 -11.41
CA LYS A 753 5.26 8.12 -10.42
C LYS A 753 4.88 6.67 -10.73
N LEU A 754 4.30 6.39 -11.92
CA LEU A 754 3.95 5.02 -12.34
C LEU A 754 5.15 4.08 -12.31
N GLU A 755 6.31 4.57 -12.71
CA GLU A 755 7.59 3.86 -12.60
C GLU A 755 7.87 3.44 -11.14
N GLN A 756 7.91 4.38 -10.20
CA GLN A 756 8.19 4.09 -8.79
C GLN A 756 7.11 3.18 -8.16
N SER A 757 5.83 3.39 -8.47
CA SER A 757 4.72 2.61 -7.93
C SER A 757 4.80 1.13 -8.38
N LEU A 758 5.10 0.90 -9.66
CA LEU A 758 5.34 -0.42 -10.23
C LEU A 758 6.57 -1.11 -9.64
N LEU A 759 7.64 -0.37 -9.33
CA LEU A 759 8.82 -0.89 -8.63
C LEU A 759 8.56 -1.20 -7.15
N ASN A 760 7.72 -0.43 -6.48
CA ASN A 760 7.35 -0.71 -5.09
C ASN A 760 6.49 -1.98 -4.97
N GLN A 761 5.67 -2.31 -5.99
CA GLN A 761 5.01 -3.62 -6.10
C GLN A 761 5.93 -4.77 -6.55
N ALA A 762 7.22 -4.50 -6.77
CA ALA A 762 8.19 -5.51 -7.20
C ALA A 762 9.20 -5.92 -6.13
N LYS A 763 9.32 -5.16 -5.02
CA LYS A 763 10.38 -5.30 -4.01
C LYS A 763 9.84 -5.68 -2.63
N ILE A 764 10.22 -6.87 -2.18
CA ILE A 764 10.19 -7.32 -0.77
C ILE A 764 11.48 -8.12 -0.62
N ASP A 765 12.59 -7.40 -0.44
CA ASP A 765 13.92 -7.97 -0.62
C ASP A 765 14.61 -8.15 0.75
N PHE A 766 15.47 -9.16 0.83
CA PHE A 766 16.05 -9.71 2.06
C PHE A 766 17.49 -10.16 1.75
N ILE A 767 18.43 -9.96 2.69
CA ILE A 767 19.83 -10.42 2.62
C ILE A 767 20.00 -11.72 1.78
N GLU A 768 20.93 -11.70 0.83
CA GLU A 768 21.15 -12.80 -0.13
C GLU A 768 22.53 -13.49 0.00
N ASN A 769 23.34 -13.19 1.02
CA ASN A 769 24.60 -13.91 1.23
C ASN A 769 24.88 -14.16 2.72
N VAL A 770 25.23 -15.41 3.07
CA VAL A 770 25.68 -15.80 4.42
C VAL A 770 27.07 -16.45 4.36
N VAL A 771 27.96 -15.95 5.21
CA VAL A 771 29.23 -16.61 5.52
C VAL A 771 29.21 -17.07 6.98
N GLY A 772 29.31 -18.39 7.16
CA GLY A 772 29.41 -19.07 8.44
C GLY A 772 30.75 -18.92 9.14
N THR A 773 30.81 -19.50 10.33
CA THR A 773 31.90 -19.37 11.30
C THR A 773 32.88 -20.54 11.20
N PRO A 774 33.96 -20.55 12.01
CA PRO A 774 34.82 -21.71 12.12
C PRO A 774 34.32 -22.81 13.09
N ASN A 775 33.00 -22.98 13.25
CA ASN A 775 32.37 -23.99 14.11
C ASN A 775 31.11 -24.58 13.44
N ASP A 776 30.65 -25.73 13.93
CA ASP A 776 29.42 -26.43 13.51
C ASP A 776 28.17 -25.50 13.51
N ASP A 777 27.78 -25.01 12.34
CA ASP A 777 26.71 -24.02 12.14
C ASP A 777 25.42 -24.62 11.56
N ILE A 778 24.29 -23.91 11.70
CA ILE A 778 23.02 -24.23 11.04
C ILE A 778 22.55 -23.00 10.25
N LEU A 779 22.71 -23.03 8.92
CA LEU A 779 22.50 -21.86 8.07
C LEU A 779 21.18 -21.95 7.29
N HIS A 780 20.45 -20.83 7.29
CA HIS A 780 19.05 -20.71 6.86
C HIS A 780 18.81 -19.45 6.00
N GLY A 781 17.67 -19.40 5.32
CA GLY A 781 17.44 -18.51 4.20
C GLY A 781 16.00 -18.53 3.64
N ASN A 782 15.84 -18.09 2.40
CA ASN A 782 14.60 -17.49 1.92
C ASN A 782 14.05 -18.08 0.60
N THR A 783 13.01 -17.44 0.08
CA THR A 783 12.31 -17.76 -1.18
C THR A 783 12.84 -16.99 -2.38
N LEU A 784 13.76 -16.06 -2.13
CA LEU A 784 14.69 -15.61 -3.13
C LEU A 784 15.88 -16.56 -3.07
N ASP A 785 17.00 -16.05 -3.51
CA ASP A 785 17.85 -16.82 -4.33
C ASP A 785 19.28 -16.22 -4.31
N ASN A 786 20.27 -16.97 -3.79
CA ASN A 786 21.28 -16.40 -2.90
C ASN A 786 22.61 -17.24 -2.83
N THR A 787 23.43 -17.14 -1.76
CA THR A 787 24.60 -18.04 -1.56
C THR A 787 24.92 -18.27 -0.08
N ILE A 788 25.19 -19.54 0.31
CA ILE A 788 25.59 -19.92 1.67
C ILE A 788 26.92 -20.69 1.69
N ASN A 789 27.81 -20.27 2.59
CA ASN A 789 29.09 -20.91 2.85
C ASN A 789 29.24 -21.27 4.34
N GLY A 790 29.37 -22.55 4.66
CA GLY A 790 29.54 -23.08 6.04
C GLY A 790 30.87 -22.67 6.68
N ASN A 791 31.98 -22.82 5.94
CA ASN A 791 33.35 -22.40 6.26
C ASN A 791 34.24 -23.49 6.92
N ASP A 792 34.40 -23.54 8.25
CA ASP A 792 35.04 -24.67 8.94
C ASP A 792 34.05 -25.19 10.01
N GLY A 793 33.67 -26.47 10.02
CA GLY A 793 32.65 -26.98 10.94
C GLY A 793 32.01 -28.26 10.42
N ASP A 794 31.24 -28.99 11.25
CA ASP A 794 30.32 -30.03 10.76
C ASP A 794 28.92 -29.41 10.52
N ASP A 795 28.74 -28.70 9.39
CA ASP A 795 27.63 -27.74 9.22
C ASP A 795 26.30 -28.36 8.72
N ILE A 796 25.21 -27.60 8.85
CA ILE A 796 23.90 -27.93 8.27
C ILE A 796 23.36 -26.78 7.42
N LEU A 797 23.32 -26.99 6.10
CA LEU A 797 22.88 -26.02 5.08
C LEU A 797 21.56 -26.50 4.46
N TYR A 798 20.67 -25.63 3.95
CA TYR A 798 19.23 -25.95 3.90
C TYR A 798 18.35 -25.42 2.73
N GLY A 799 18.90 -25.06 1.57
CA GLY A 799 18.18 -24.62 0.37
C GLY A 799 17.18 -23.47 0.41
N GLY A 800 16.00 -23.57 1.03
CA GLY A 800 14.91 -22.61 0.79
C GLY A 800 14.11 -22.96 -0.49
N TYR A 801 13.79 -21.97 -1.34
CA TYR A 801 13.13 -22.14 -2.66
C TYR A 801 13.81 -21.32 -3.77
N GLY A 802 14.32 -21.94 -4.86
CA GLY A 802 15.18 -21.22 -5.84
C GLY A 802 16.33 -22.06 -6.43
N LYS A 803 17.53 -21.52 -6.70
CA LYS A 803 18.71 -22.28 -7.24
C LYS A 803 20.08 -22.25 -6.48
N ASP A 804 20.27 -23.00 -5.39
CA ASP A 804 21.39 -22.81 -4.45
C ASP A 804 22.79 -22.76 -5.08
N ILE A 805 23.64 -21.96 -4.44
CA ILE A 805 25.05 -22.32 -4.23
C ILE A 805 25.26 -22.59 -2.73
N LEU A 806 25.34 -23.87 -2.37
CA LEU A 806 25.75 -24.31 -1.03
C LEU A 806 27.21 -24.74 -1.07
N ILE A 807 27.98 -24.28 -0.09
CA ILE A 807 29.41 -24.58 0.08
C ILE A 807 29.59 -25.07 1.52
N GLY A 808 30.07 -26.30 1.70
CA GLY A 808 30.28 -26.90 3.02
C GLY A 808 31.52 -26.33 3.68
N GLY A 809 32.67 -26.42 3.01
CA GLY A 809 33.95 -25.96 3.52
C GLY A 809 34.78 -27.10 4.12
N ASN A 810 35.22 -26.97 5.38
CA ASN A 810 36.06 -27.96 6.04
C ASN A 810 35.35 -28.66 7.22
N GLY A 811 34.65 -29.75 6.93
CA GLY A 811 34.28 -30.73 7.96
C GLY A 811 33.47 -31.90 7.42
N VAL A 812 32.36 -32.22 8.06
CA VAL A 812 31.45 -33.31 7.68
C VAL A 812 30.02 -32.79 7.59
N ASP A 813 29.79 -31.99 6.56
CA ASP A 813 28.60 -31.17 6.39
C ASP A 813 27.35 -31.99 6.04
N THR A 814 26.19 -31.33 6.16
CA THR A 814 24.86 -31.89 5.92
C THR A 814 24.03 -30.91 5.11
N VAL A 815 23.93 -31.12 3.80
CA VAL A 815 23.05 -30.35 2.93
C VAL A 815 21.63 -30.92 3.01
N MET A 816 20.63 -30.08 3.26
CA MET A 816 19.21 -30.43 3.29
C MET A 816 18.53 -29.85 2.05
N ILE A 817 18.02 -30.73 1.20
CA ILE A 817 17.25 -30.41 0.00
C ILE A 817 15.76 -30.42 0.36
N SER A 818 15.01 -29.42 -0.10
CA SER A 818 13.57 -29.30 0.11
C SER A 818 12.77 -29.74 -1.12
N PRO A 819 11.53 -30.25 -0.95
CA PRO A 819 10.63 -30.56 -2.05
C PRO A 819 10.08 -29.26 -2.64
N GLU A 820 10.40 -29.03 -3.92
CA GLU A 820 9.96 -27.87 -4.66
C GLU A 820 8.73 -28.17 -5.54
N GLN A 821 8.03 -27.11 -5.96
CA GLN A 821 6.91 -27.21 -6.91
C GLN A 821 7.35 -27.04 -8.38
N THR A 822 8.62 -26.68 -8.62
CA THR A 822 9.17 -26.56 -9.97
C THR A 822 10.63 -26.99 -10.03
N LEU A 823 11.15 -27.24 -11.24
CA LEU A 823 12.40 -27.99 -11.49
C LEU A 823 13.68 -27.18 -11.21
N ASN A 824 13.87 -26.82 -9.95
CA ASN A 824 15.09 -26.23 -9.42
C ASN A 824 16.08 -27.31 -8.99
N VAL A 825 17.34 -26.93 -8.83
CA VAL A 825 18.46 -27.88 -8.62
C VAL A 825 19.57 -27.18 -7.85
N ASP A 826 19.71 -27.57 -6.60
CA ASP A 826 20.72 -27.02 -5.70
C ASP A 826 22.10 -27.50 -6.08
N GLN A 827 23.07 -26.58 -6.06
CA GLN A 827 24.46 -26.90 -6.36
C GLN A 827 25.26 -26.97 -5.08
N PHE A 828 25.57 -28.19 -4.66
CA PHE A 828 26.58 -28.41 -3.65
C PHE A 828 27.96 -28.33 -4.34
N MET A 829 28.72 -27.27 -4.05
CA MET A 829 29.83 -26.84 -4.92
C MET A 829 31.16 -27.53 -4.63
N ASP A 830 31.42 -27.94 -3.39
CA ASP A 830 32.68 -28.51 -2.92
C ASP A 830 32.64 -29.94 -2.32
N PRO A 831 31.70 -30.84 -2.71
CA PRO A 831 31.43 -32.06 -1.97
C PRO A 831 32.65 -32.98 -1.73
N GLN A 832 32.87 -33.31 -0.46
CA GLN A 832 33.93 -34.17 0.06
C GLN A 832 33.40 -35.50 0.61
N LYS A 833 34.33 -36.38 0.98
CA LYS A 833 34.01 -37.73 1.41
C LYS A 833 33.53 -37.75 2.86
N GLY A 834 32.30 -38.24 3.07
CA GLY A 834 31.68 -38.40 4.38
C GLY A 834 30.62 -37.37 4.72
N GLU A 835 30.54 -36.28 3.96
CA GLU A 835 29.41 -35.36 3.94
C GLU A 835 28.11 -36.06 3.54
N LYS A 836 26.99 -35.38 3.81
CA LYS A 836 25.67 -35.98 3.79
C LYS A 836 24.67 -35.09 3.06
N ILE A 837 23.77 -35.73 2.31
CA ILE A 837 22.61 -35.08 1.69
C ILE A 837 21.36 -35.62 2.37
N LYS A 838 20.48 -34.73 2.84
CA LYS A 838 19.21 -35.05 3.47
C LYS A 838 18.04 -34.46 2.69
N TRP A 839 16.88 -35.11 2.78
CA TRP A 839 15.66 -34.74 2.06
C TRP A 839 14.52 -34.52 3.06
N LYS A 840 13.60 -33.59 2.78
CA LYS A 840 12.56 -33.17 3.74
C LYS A 840 11.44 -34.21 3.92
N VAL A 841 11.19 -35.06 2.91
CA VAL A 841 10.08 -36.04 2.92
C VAL A 841 10.56 -37.41 2.47
N ALA A 842 10.69 -38.35 3.40
CA ALA A 842 10.90 -39.77 3.11
C ALA A 842 9.75 -40.62 3.68
N ASN A 843 9.01 -41.31 2.80
CA ASN A 843 7.94 -42.25 3.19
C ASN A 843 7.92 -43.53 2.33
N GLY A 844 9.04 -43.89 1.71
CA GLY A 844 9.25 -45.14 0.98
C GLY A 844 9.99 -46.21 1.79
N THR A 845 10.34 -47.33 1.13
CA THR A 845 10.98 -48.50 1.77
C THR A 845 12.13 -49.10 0.94
N GLU A 846 12.72 -48.30 0.04
CA GLU A 846 13.62 -48.77 -1.01
C GLU A 846 15.01 -48.06 -0.93
N GLN A 847 16.06 -48.64 -1.54
CA GLN A 847 17.47 -48.32 -1.24
C GLN A 847 18.21 -47.62 -2.39
N PHE A 848 19.22 -46.79 -2.06
CA PHE A 848 20.16 -46.18 -3.02
C PHE A 848 20.83 -47.21 -3.94
N VAL A 849 20.89 -46.91 -5.24
CA VAL A 849 21.50 -47.80 -6.24
C VAL A 849 22.88 -47.28 -6.65
N SER A 850 23.93 -47.95 -6.18
CA SER A 850 25.34 -47.64 -6.49
C SER A 850 25.78 -47.81 -7.95
N THR A 851 24.87 -48.16 -8.86
CA THR A 851 25.14 -48.26 -10.31
C THR A 851 24.50 -47.08 -11.03
N PRO A 852 25.27 -46.21 -11.71
CA PRO A 852 24.73 -44.99 -12.29
C PRO A 852 23.88 -45.25 -13.54
N VAL A 853 22.77 -44.52 -13.63
CA VAL A 853 22.01 -44.36 -14.87
C VAL A 853 22.94 -43.76 -15.94
N GLN A 854 22.92 -44.32 -17.14
CA GLN A 854 23.83 -43.89 -18.20
C GLN A 854 23.30 -42.59 -18.83
N TRP A 855 24.13 -41.55 -18.80
CA TRP A 855 23.84 -40.25 -19.43
C TRP A 855 23.43 -40.42 -20.90
N GLN A 856 22.24 -39.90 -21.25
CA GLN A 856 21.71 -39.97 -22.62
C GLN A 856 22.02 -38.72 -23.47
N GLY A 857 22.81 -37.77 -22.95
CA GLY A 857 23.12 -36.51 -23.64
C GLY A 857 22.13 -35.38 -23.37
N SER A 858 21.15 -35.59 -22.48
CA SER A 858 20.21 -34.58 -21.98
C SER A 858 19.94 -34.83 -20.50
N LEU A 859 19.87 -33.75 -19.72
CA LEU A 859 19.54 -33.79 -18.30
C LEU A 859 18.13 -34.34 -18.11
N GLU A 860 17.12 -33.71 -18.70
CA GLU A 860 15.71 -34.12 -18.69
C GLU A 860 15.51 -35.60 -19.08
N THR A 861 16.19 -36.08 -20.12
CA THR A 861 16.09 -37.49 -20.54
C THR A 861 16.72 -38.44 -19.52
N THR A 862 17.80 -38.02 -18.86
CA THR A 862 18.49 -38.86 -17.87
C THR A 862 17.77 -38.80 -16.50
N LEU A 863 17.21 -37.66 -16.11
CA LEU A 863 16.28 -37.48 -14.98
C LEU A 863 15.06 -38.39 -15.15
N ASN A 864 14.38 -38.34 -16.29
CA ASN A 864 13.25 -39.22 -16.60
C ASN A 864 13.59 -40.71 -16.57
N MET A 865 14.86 -41.09 -16.78
CA MET A 865 15.32 -42.48 -16.61
C MET A 865 15.74 -42.80 -15.16
N ALA A 866 16.14 -41.80 -14.38
CA ALA A 866 16.44 -41.91 -12.95
C ALA A 866 15.17 -41.84 -12.07
N ALA A 867 14.05 -41.35 -12.59
CA ALA A 867 12.73 -41.38 -11.95
C ALA A 867 11.81 -42.51 -12.47
N GLN A 868 12.33 -43.47 -13.24
CA GLN A 868 11.54 -44.60 -13.75
C GLN A 868 11.39 -45.71 -12.69
N GLY A 869 10.51 -45.45 -11.70
CA GLY A 869 10.13 -46.34 -10.60
C GLY A 869 9.28 -47.57 -10.99
N ASN A 870 8.93 -48.39 -9.99
CA ASN A 870 8.31 -49.71 -10.22
C ASN A 870 6.77 -49.78 -10.05
N GLY A 871 6.12 -48.67 -9.68
CA GLY A 871 4.66 -48.55 -9.59
C GLY A 871 4.06 -48.35 -8.19
N SER A 872 4.85 -47.82 -7.25
CA SER A 872 4.42 -47.33 -5.93
C SER A 872 4.96 -45.90 -5.70
N GLN A 873 4.56 -45.26 -4.59
CA GLN A 873 5.32 -44.12 -4.04
C GLN A 873 6.67 -44.67 -3.56
N ASN A 874 7.76 -44.16 -4.12
CA ASN A 874 9.09 -44.72 -3.92
C ASN A 874 9.94 -43.76 -3.06
N SER A 875 11.19 -44.14 -2.79
CA SER A 875 12.24 -43.26 -2.25
C SER A 875 13.61 -43.74 -2.74
N ILE A 876 13.68 -44.27 -3.98
CA ILE A 876 14.94 -44.76 -4.52
C ILE A 876 15.76 -43.58 -5.01
N VAL A 877 16.86 -43.35 -4.31
CA VAL A 877 17.92 -42.45 -4.72
C VAL A 877 18.69 -43.09 -5.89
N LEU A 878 18.40 -42.66 -7.13
CA LEU A 878 19.16 -43.01 -8.34
C LEU A 878 20.12 -41.87 -8.69
N TRP A 879 21.24 -42.18 -9.36
CA TRP A 879 22.21 -41.16 -9.76
C TRP A 879 22.77 -41.38 -11.16
N PHE A 880 23.31 -40.31 -11.75
CA PHE A 880 24.05 -40.31 -13.00
C PHE A 880 25.14 -39.23 -13.00
N THR A 881 25.90 -39.12 -14.08
CA THR A 881 26.99 -38.14 -14.23
C THR A 881 26.96 -37.43 -15.57
N ASP A 882 27.13 -36.10 -15.59
CA ASP A 882 27.48 -35.34 -16.81
C ASP A 882 29.00 -35.12 -16.90
N GLY A 883 29.77 -36.20 -16.78
CA GLY A 883 31.23 -36.23 -16.97
C GLY A 883 32.10 -35.48 -15.95
N LYS A 884 31.58 -34.44 -15.28
CA LYS A 884 32.24 -33.66 -14.22
C LYS A 884 31.46 -33.60 -12.91
N ASN A 885 30.14 -33.68 -12.99
CA ASN A 885 29.22 -33.57 -11.87
C ASN A 885 28.40 -34.85 -11.76
N ALA A 886 27.98 -35.19 -10.55
CA ALA A 886 27.02 -36.25 -10.28
C ALA A 886 25.67 -35.62 -9.92
N TYR A 887 24.59 -36.28 -10.30
CA TYR A 887 23.22 -35.86 -10.00
C TYR A 887 22.56 -36.96 -9.21
N VAL A 888 21.93 -36.59 -8.10
CA VAL A 888 21.22 -37.49 -7.18
C VAL A 888 19.74 -37.17 -7.31
N VAL A 889 18.91 -38.17 -7.65
CA VAL A 889 17.49 -38.01 -7.99
C VAL A 889 16.65 -38.82 -7.02
N VAL A 890 15.59 -38.21 -6.49
CA VAL A 890 14.61 -38.82 -5.59
C VAL A 890 13.24 -38.82 -6.27
N ASP A 891 12.72 -40.00 -6.57
CA ASP A 891 11.34 -40.23 -7.04
C ASP A 891 10.40 -40.28 -5.83
N ASN A 892 9.68 -39.19 -5.60
CA ASN A 892 8.66 -39.01 -4.56
C ASN A 892 7.23 -39.07 -5.13
N SER A 893 7.10 -39.03 -6.45
CA SER A 893 5.84 -39.06 -7.17
C SER A 893 5.23 -40.48 -7.24
N SER A 894 4.20 -40.63 -8.06
CA SER A 894 3.74 -41.94 -8.57
C SER A 894 3.76 -42.01 -10.10
N ALA A 895 4.43 -41.05 -10.73
CA ALA A 895 4.63 -41.00 -12.16
C ALA A 895 5.65 -42.08 -12.61
N ASN A 896 5.79 -42.27 -13.91
CA ASN A 896 6.81 -43.18 -14.49
C ASN A 896 7.88 -42.35 -15.24
N SER A 897 8.10 -41.13 -14.75
CA SER A 897 8.78 -40.00 -15.38
C SER A 897 8.99 -38.95 -14.29
N PHE A 898 10.04 -38.15 -14.39
CA PHE A 898 10.36 -37.15 -13.38
C PHE A 898 9.23 -36.10 -13.29
N ASP A 899 8.64 -35.93 -12.11
CA ASP A 899 7.59 -34.97 -11.82
C ASP A 899 8.14 -33.78 -11.02
N PRO A 900 8.35 -32.60 -11.64
CA PRO A 900 8.98 -31.44 -10.99
C PRO A 900 8.14 -30.79 -9.87
N LEU A 901 6.92 -31.28 -9.62
CA LEU A 901 6.07 -30.86 -8.50
C LEU A 901 6.26 -31.73 -7.25
N SER A 902 7.05 -32.80 -7.32
CA SER A 902 7.25 -33.73 -6.20
C SER A 902 8.62 -34.42 -6.15
N ASP A 903 9.19 -34.80 -7.30
CA ASP A 903 10.52 -35.42 -7.39
C ASP A 903 11.64 -34.39 -7.17
N GLU A 904 12.67 -34.78 -6.43
CA GLU A 904 13.76 -33.89 -6.01
C GLU A 904 15.08 -34.26 -6.73
N VAL A 905 15.97 -33.29 -6.94
CA VAL A 905 17.31 -33.54 -7.50
C VAL A 905 18.37 -32.61 -6.93
N ALA A 906 19.52 -33.16 -6.54
CA ALA A 906 20.71 -32.41 -6.10
C ALA A 906 21.87 -32.57 -7.10
N GLN A 907 22.59 -31.48 -7.36
CA GLN A 907 23.81 -31.50 -8.18
C GLN A 907 25.07 -31.46 -7.30
N LEU A 908 25.88 -32.50 -7.41
CA LEU A 908 27.21 -32.58 -6.77
C LEU A 908 28.28 -32.15 -7.76
N VAL A 909 28.81 -30.95 -7.58
CA VAL A 909 29.82 -30.37 -8.49
C VAL A 909 31.16 -31.06 -8.28
N GLY A 910 31.85 -31.40 -9.37
CA GLY A 910 33.19 -32.01 -9.33
C GLY A 910 33.23 -33.51 -8.97
N ILE A 911 32.16 -34.07 -8.40
CA ILE A 911 32.04 -35.51 -8.15
C ILE A 911 31.66 -36.24 -9.44
N THR A 912 32.29 -37.40 -9.67
CA THR A 912 32.08 -38.22 -10.89
C THR A 912 31.86 -39.71 -10.61
N ASP A 913 31.79 -40.11 -9.34
CA ASP A 913 31.54 -41.50 -8.93
C ASP A 913 30.93 -41.55 -7.52
N LEU A 914 29.66 -41.96 -7.41
CA LEU A 914 28.95 -42.23 -6.15
C LEU A 914 28.78 -43.75 -5.92
N SER A 915 29.53 -44.61 -6.60
CA SER A 915 29.38 -46.07 -6.45
C SER A 915 29.77 -46.62 -5.08
N THR A 916 30.38 -45.79 -4.22
CA THR A 916 30.70 -46.10 -2.82
C THR A 916 29.81 -45.43 -1.80
N ALA A 917 28.91 -44.52 -2.21
CA ALA A 917 28.01 -43.78 -1.33
C ALA A 917 27.02 -44.74 -0.63
N GLN A 918 26.54 -44.35 0.55
CA GLN A 918 25.67 -45.19 1.39
C GLN A 918 24.46 -44.40 1.88
N LEU A 919 23.27 -44.99 1.78
CA LEU A 919 22.04 -44.47 2.37
C LEU A 919 21.93 -44.93 3.84
N ASP A 920 21.83 -44.00 4.77
CA ASP A 920 21.40 -44.27 6.14
C ASP A 920 19.87 -44.21 6.23
N GLU A 921 19.25 -45.38 6.02
CA GLU A 921 17.80 -45.63 6.08
C GLU A 921 17.13 -45.26 7.42
N GLN A 922 17.87 -44.93 8.48
CA GLN A 922 17.28 -44.53 9.76
C GLN A 922 17.10 -43.01 9.88
N ASN A 923 17.77 -42.23 9.03
CA ASN A 923 17.85 -40.78 9.12
C ASN A 923 17.63 -40.07 7.77
N ASP A 924 17.37 -40.84 6.70
CA ASP A 924 17.12 -40.40 5.33
C ASP A 924 18.27 -39.57 4.73
N LEU A 925 19.50 -40.04 4.98
CA LEU A 925 20.77 -39.39 4.61
C LEU A 925 21.53 -40.21 3.55
N LEU A 926 21.91 -39.60 2.43
CA LEU A 926 22.95 -40.16 1.54
C LEU A 926 24.33 -39.65 1.99
N VAL A 927 25.23 -40.56 2.35
CA VAL A 927 26.63 -40.26 2.72
C VAL A 927 27.54 -40.53 1.51
N ILE A 928 28.37 -39.54 1.13
CA ILE A 928 29.23 -39.54 -0.08
C ILE A 928 30.51 -40.39 0.09
#